data_AF-A2C3H2-F1
#
_entry.id   AF-A2C3H2-F1
#
_cell.length_a   1.000
_cell.length_b   1.000
_cell.length_c   1.000
_cell.angle_alpha   90.00
_cell.angle_beta   90.00
_cell.angle_gamma   90.00
#
_symmetry.space_group_name_H-M   'P 1'
#
loop_
_entity.id
_entity.type
_entity.pdbx_description
1 polymer ?
#
loop_
_entity_poly.entity_id
_entity_poly.type
_entity_poly.pdbx_seq_one_letter_code
_entity_poly.pdbx_strand_id
1 'polypeptide(L)'
;MLTIYRSNKAEWLAEILGQELRLNPPEITEEVNIIVSTWPSSRWLSEKLSIINNINALVKYPFPGTYLKRLVKRIIGIDPDEKDPWEKNQLVWNILELLPELMKEEEAQVIRSWLEISDKKDTQINLNLWDLANNIAETFDDYILYRPEIIKQWLSKKTKKRSREISVNKNILWQEILFNLLYKKINKDPFCIQVEKAIKRLKKDDISKLDYPKNLYVYGLSSLAPLQIDLIQAFSKVINIKIYIISPCNDLWQRCEARRLQFRNTWNTPPDRQWLIESPRLEAFLGRMGAEYQQLLEGSGEYQLGDRNEEDIFSLTADIATNKGNKPNLLEQLQQELLSTKSENILTKEKSDKSLLFLKSPGKYRQVEVIRDYILQLFSDNREIQPRDILIMTPQVDSYAPIITSVFNNIDKNTTQLPWVITDKSQEDKVGLIHFVLNLFEISVSRLTASIFENLLINPALRTQQNISIDEVSDIIKNLQSAGFTWGLDSSERYGEETHSLCWCLERFLLGLVLPDNPINGISHISPYSENISSAEFIKAWGILSKLCNYIDVIRSKRSCKEWIKLITSLVKDLFGDGGEWAWEEQQLLTVVNNWGLITDNCELEIDCLVVKDIITKALSSTNGKFGHRTGKITISALEPMRAIPHKIIIIMGLESRTFPRIENRRSFNLLERKRELGDPNQYDKDRYSLLEALISTRQNLLVSWNSKDEKTGEDLEPPSPIQQWLNYLKIKLGDNTFKDILIEPPANPLDHFNFIKTENSQIMSCDRKNLEAREWLEKAIPTKNISLALPLKRKEINVSELKSYSFEKTKEWLLNPQITWLKEHEIQSREFVNLIEDNDFLELSELERYKLLKHRLQSSDLLNINHTKNDSNYWEENYSGKGVFPPKGSGLIEKDLLQERWNNLISAIYATGKITKRSIEMQELEGEFYFGGKNLIQIEVGSLKYKTLMNGWLNHLYLSANSSFNYKTLIISKKTDYRKKIQFEVSKEILPINTKEAKKNLRQLHRLATAGRNNCWPIPPESGLDYALATKDNNKNEQDLFQKKWEGDLYRQGERETLAMELCFGKKCKASTFLDFESFNDVLMTLYEPILKNTN
;
A
#
# COMPACT_ATOMS: atom_id res chain seq x y z
N MET A 1 -9.62 51.59 8.14
CA MET A 1 -8.63 51.40 9.21
C MET A 1 -8.15 49.95 9.17
N LEU A 2 -6.86 49.69 9.42
CA LEU A 2 -6.28 48.36 9.58
C LEU A 2 -5.89 48.16 11.05
N THR A 3 -6.54 47.22 11.74
CA THR A 3 -6.25 46.89 13.14
C THR A 3 -5.69 45.48 13.24
N ILE A 4 -4.53 45.34 13.86
CA ILE A 4 -3.86 44.05 14.08
C ILE A 4 -3.96 43.69 15.56
N TYR A 5 -4.63 42.58 15.86
CA TYR A 5 -4.69 41.98 17.18
C TYR A 5 -3.72 40.82 17.26
N ARG A 6 -2.79 40.83 18.22
CA ARG A 6 -1.84 39.72 18.43
C ARG A 6 -2.03 39.09 19.79
N SER A 7 -1.97 37.76 19.84
CA SER A 7 -2.00 37.01 21.10
C SER A 7 -1.32 35.66 20.96
N ASN A 8 -0.80 35.14 22.08
CA ASN A 8 -0.36 33.75 22.21
C ASN A 8 -1.50 32.78 22.59
N LYS A 9 -2.74 33.26 22.70
CA LYS A 9 -3.95 32.46 22.95
C LYS A 9 -5.01 32.72 21.87
N ALA A 10 -5.29 31.71 21.05
CA ALA A 10 -6.34 31.76 20.04
C ALA A 10 -7.71 32.07 20.65
N GLU A 11 -8.01 31.53 21.83
CA GLU A 11 -9.27 31.72 22.53
C GLU A 11 -9.54 33.20 22.84
N TRP A 12 -8.52 33.96 23.21
CA TRP A 12 -8.65 35.39 23.51
C TRP A 12 -8.95 36.18 22.25
N LEU A 13 -8.31 35.86 21.13
CA LEU A 13 -8.62 36.46 19.83
C LEU A 13 -10.05 36.16 19.38
N ALA A 14 -10.52 34.93 19.61
CA ALA A 14 -11.90 34.56 19.30
C ALA A 14 -12.90 35.29 20.21
N GLU A 15 -12.55 35.52 21.48
CA GLU A 15 -13.35 36.31 22.41
C GLU A 15 -13.44 37.77 22.00
N ILE A 16 -12.32 38.39 21.59
CA ILE A 16 -12.31 39.76 21.06
C ILE A 16 -13.22 39.85 19.83
N LEU A 17 -13.09 38.93 18.87
CA LEU A 17 -13.96 38.88 17.70
C LEU A 17 -15.44 38.68 18.07
N GLY A 18 -15.74 37.81 19.04
CA GLY A 18 -17.10 37.58 19.52
C GLY A 18 -17.73 38.82 20.14
N GLN A 19 -16.99 39.51 21.02
CA GLN A 19 -17.43 40.75 21.65
C GLN A 19 -17.56 41.90 20.64
N GLU A 20 -16.66 41.98 19.67
CA GLU A 20 -16.72 42.93 18.57
C GLU A 20 -18.04 42.79 17.77
N LEU A 21 -18.40 41.57 17.40
CA LEU A 21 -19.67 41.27 16.71
C LEU A 21 -20.90 41.53 17.60
N ARG A 22 -20.74 41.56 18.92
CA ARG A 22 -21.82 41.87 19.86
C ARG A 22 -22.00 43.37 20.06
N LEU A 23 -20.90 44.11 20.14
CA LEU A 23 -20.88 45.57 20.30
C LEU A 23 -21.27 46.27 18.99
N ASN A 24 -20.88 45.70 17.85
CA ASN A 24 -21.19 46.18 16.51
C ASN A 24 -21.95 45.08 15.74
N PRO A 25 -23.23 44.84 16.05
CA PRO A 25 -24.00 43.75 15.45
C PRO A 25 -24.20 43.96 13.95
N PRO A 26 -24.06 42.89 13.13
CA PRO A 26 -24.43 42.93 11.71
C PRO A 26 -25.95 43.08 11.54
N GLU A 27 -26.40 43.48 10.35
CA GLU A 27 -27.83 43.51 10.04
C GLU A 27 -28.41 42.09 9.98
N ILE A 28 -29.73 41.94 10.20
CA ILE A 28 -30.40 40.62 10.34
C ILE A 28 -30.17 39.70 9.13
N THR A 29 -30.04 40.27 7.94
CA THR A 29 -29.83 39.54 6.68
C THR A 29 -28.38 39.61 6.18
N GLU A 30 -27.49 40.30 6.90
CA GLU A 30 -26.11 40.50 6.49
C GLU A 30 -25.28 39.24 6.76
N GLU A 31 -24.59 38.76 5.72
CA GLU A 31 -23.66 37.65 5.86
C GLU A 31 -22.29 38.15 6.37
N VAL A 32 -21.87 37.68 7.55
CA VAL A 32 -20.55 38.01 8.10
C VAL A 32 -19.51 37.09 7.48
N ASN A 33 -18.50 37.66 6.83
CA ASN A 33 -17.41 36.91 6.21
C ASN A 33 -16.16 37.00 7.09
N ILE A 34 -15.65 35.86 7.55
CA ILE A 34 -14.42 35.75 8.35
C ILE A 34 -13.40 34.92 7.58
N ILE A 35 -12.33 35.54 7.10
CA ILE A 35 -11.28 34.86 6.36
C ILE A 35 -10.48 33.95 7.30
N VAL A 36 -10.29 32.70 6.92
CA VAL A 36 -9.53 31.68 7.66
C VAL A 36 -8.56 30.93 6.74
N SER A 37 -7.57 30.24 7.32
CA SER A 37 -6.60 29.39 6.59
C SER A 37 -7.11 27.98 6.29
N THR A 38 -7.90 27.39 7.19
CA THR A 38 -8.26 25.95 7.11
C THR A 38 -9.71 25.69 7.52
N TRP A 39 -10.29 24.60 7.00
CA TRP A 39 -11.63 24.15 7.39
C TRP A 39 -11.74 23.82 8.89
N PRO A 40 -10.79 23.11 9.53
CA PRO A 40 -10.82 22.90 10.98
C PRO A 40 -10.88 24.20 11.80
N SER A 41 -10.09 25.21 11.42
CA SER A 41 -10.09 26.52 12.08
C SER A 41 -11.45 27.22 11.96
N SER A 42 -12.12 27.10 10.81
CA SER A 42 -13.49 27.62 10.63
C SER A 42 -14.49 26.99 11.60
N ARG A 43 -14.44 25.66 11.78
CA ARG A 43 -15.35 24.93 12.68
C ARG A 43 -15.09 25.27 14.13
N TRP A 44 -13.81 25.26 14.53
CA TRP A 44 -13.43 25.63 15.89
C TRP A 44 -13.85 27.07 16.22
N LEU A 45 -13.64 28.01 15.30
CA LEU A 45 -14.05 29.40 15.48
C LEU A 45 -15.57 29.53 15.55
N SER A 46 -16.30 28.84 14.67
CA SER A 46 -17.77 28.79 14.70
C SER A 46 -18.30 28.29 16.05
N GLU A 47 -17.73 27.21 16.58
CA GLU A 47 -18.08 26.68 17.89
C GLU A 47 -17.78 27.69 19.00
N LYS A 48 -16.61 28.35 18.96
CA LYS A 48 -16.24 29.37 19.96
C LYS A 48 -17.15 30.58 19.93
N LEU A 49 -17.44 31.12 18.75
CA LEU A 49 -18.37 32.24 18.58
C LEU A 49 -19.78 31.85 19.04
N SER A 50 -20.22 30.62 18.79
CA SER A 50 -21.52 30.15 19.30
C SER A 50 -21.57 30.08 20.83
N ILE A 51 -20.47 29.75 21.50
CA ILE A 51 -20.40 29.75 22.97
C ILE A 51 -20.43 31.18 23.52
N ILE A 52 -19.72 32.11 22.88
CA ILE A 52 -19.62 33.52 23.34
C ILE A 52 -20.93 34.27 23.10
N ASN A 53 -21.54 34.10 21.92
CA ASN A 53 -22.73 34.84 21.48
C ASN A 53 -24.04 34.04 21.59
N ASN A 54 -24.00 32.83 22.15
CA ASN A 54 -25.09 31.82 22.21
C ASN A 54 -25.56 31.24 20.85
N ILE A 55 -25.28 31.91 19.74
CA ILE A 55 -25.63 31.47 18.38
C ILE A 55 -24.54 31.91 17.39
N ASN A 56 -24.33 31.10 16.35
CA ASN A 56 -23.51 31.48 15.19
C ASN A 56 -24.27 31.09 13.91
N ALA A 57 -24.85 32.07 13.23
CA ALA A 57 -25.65 31.90 12.02
C ALA A 57 -25.29 32.98 10.99
N LEU A 58 -25.51 32.70 9.70
CA LEU A 58 -25.15 33.59 8.57
C LEU A 58 -23.66 34.01 8.53
N VAL A 59 -22.79 33.24 9.17
CA VAL A 59 -21.33 33.45 9.12
C VAL A 59 -20.72 32.53 8.08
N LYS A 60 -19.96 33.11 7.15
CA LYS A 60 -19.19 32.39 6.12
C LYS A 60 -17.70 32.49 6.39
N TYR A 61 -16.99 31.42 6.08
CA TYR A 61 -15.54 31.29 6.30
C TYR A 61 -14.78 31.08 4.99
N PRO A 62 -14.67 32.12 4.14
CA PRO A 62 -13.98 31.99 2.86
C PRO A 62 -12.44 32.00 3.02
N PHE A 63 -11.75 31.40 2.06
CA PHE A 63 -10.28 31.46 2.00
C PHE A 63 -9.78 32.80 1.42
N PRO A 64 -8.55 33.26 1.76
CA PRO A 64 -8.06 34.57 1.37
C PRO A 64 -8.05 34.80 -0.14
N GLY A 65 -7.53 33.83 -0.91
CA GLY A 65 -7.41 33.96 -2.36
C GLY A 65 -8.75 34.19 -3.06
N THR A 66 -9.75 33.36 -2.75
CA THR A 66 -11.08 33.43 -3.36
C THR A 66 -11.81 34.71 -2.97
N TYR A 67 -11.76 35.09 -1.69
CA TYR A 67 -12.49 36.25 -1.19
C TYR A 67 -11.88 37.58 -1.65
N LEU A 68 -10.55 37.71 -1.61
CA LEU A 68 -9.85 38.91 -2.06
C LEU A 68 -10.02 39.12 -3.58
N LYS A 69 -9.98 38.05 -4.38
CA LYS A 69 -10.34 38.10 -5.80
C LYS A 69 -11.75 38.67 -6.01
N ARG A 70 -12.72 38.20 -5.24
CA ARG A 70 -14.12 38.67 -5.30
C ARG A 70 -14.25 40.17 -4.98
N LEU A 71 -13.54 40.65 -3.96
CA LEU A 71 -13.51 42.07 -3.60
C LEU A 71 -12.88 42.94 -4.69
N VAL A 72 -11.76 42.50 -5.27
CA VAL A 72 -11.10 43.21 -6.37
C VAL A 72 -12.03 43.36 -7.56
N LYS A 73 -12.71 42.26 -7.98
CA LYS A 73 -13.68 42.27 -9.09
C LYS A 73 -14.78 43.30 -8.88
N ARG A 74 -15.38 43.36 -7.68
CA ARG A 74 -16.39 44.38 -7.33
C ARG A 74 -15.88 45.81 -7.55
N ILE A 75 -14.66 46.11 -7.11
CA ILE A 75 -14.09 47.47 -7.20
C ILE A 75 -13.78 47.88 -8.63
N ILE A 76 -13.32 46.92 -9.46
CA ILE A 76 -13.04 47.20 -10.87
C ILE A 76 -14.29 47.13 -11.76
N GLY A 77 -15.43 46.70 -11.22
CA GLY A 77 -16.73 46.62 -11.91
C GLY A 77 -16.91 45.36 -12.74
N ILE A 78 -16.22 44.27 -12.38
CA ILE A 78 -16.38 42.93 -12.95
C ILE A 78 -17.33 42.15 -12.04
N ASP A 79 -18.11 41.21 -12.61
CA ASP A 79 -18.98 40.34 -11.83
C ASP A 79 -18.14 39.54 -10.80
N PRO A 80 -18.40 39.68 -9.49
CA PRO A 80 -17.67 38.94 -8.46
C PRO A 80 -17.71 37.42 -8.61
N ASP A 81 -18.76 36.86 -9.20
CA ASP A 81 -18.95 35.41 -9.33
C ASP A 81 -18.45 34.87 -10.69
N GLU A 82 -17.93 35.74 -11.56
CA GLU A 82 -17.30 35.34 -12.81
C GLU A 82 -16.08 34.44 -12.54
N LYS A 83 -15.96 33.30 -13.22
CA LYS A 83 -14.82 32.39 -13.08
C LYS A 83 -13.52 33.05 -13.58
N ASP A 84 -12.44 32.89 -12.84
CA ASP A 84 -11.12 33.42 -13.22
C ASP A 84 -10.40 32.44 -14.16
N PRO A 85 -10.14 32.79 -15.44
CA PRO A 85 -9.50 31.90 -16.40
C PRO A 85 -8.02 31.64 -16.10
N TRP A 86 -7.42 32.42 -15.21
CA TRP A 86 -6.03 32.24 -14.78
C TRP A 86 -5.89 31.24 -13.63
N GLU A 87 -6.98 30.71 -13.08
CA GLU A 87 -6.92 29.63 -12.09
C GLU A 87 -6.28 28.38 -12.68
N LYS A 88 -5.40 27.73 -11.90
CA LYS A 88 -4.65 26.51 -12.28
C LYS A 88 -5.50 25.52 -13.08
N ASN A 89 -6.67 25.12 -12.55
CA ASN A 89 -7.53 24.09 -13.15
C ASN A 89 -8.06 24.45 -14.56
N GLN A 90 -8.16 25.74 -14.88
CA GLN A 90 -8.57 26.23 -16.21
C GLN A 90 -7.35 26.51 -17.09
N LEU A 91 -6.28 27.05 -16.50
CA LEU A 91 -5.08 27.47 -17.20
C LEU A 91 -4.34 26.30 -17.87
N VAL A 92 -4.37 25.11 -17.26
CA VAL A 92 -3.74 23.88 -17.79
C VAL A 92 -4.25 23.50 -19.18
N TRP A 93 -5.52 23.75 -19.48
CA TRP A 93 -6.09 23.44 -20.80
C TRP A 93 -5.62 24.44 -21.86
N ASN A 94 -5.60 25.74 -21.51
CA ASN A 94 -5.10 26.80 -22.41
C ASN A 94 -3.61 26.63 -22.72
N ILE A 95 -2.79 26.46 -21.68
CA ILE A 95 -1.81 25.38 -21.56
C ILE A 95 -1.50 24.52 -22.79
N LEU A 96 -2.09 23.33 -22.73
CA LEU A 96 -1.98 22.24 -23.67
C LEU A 96 -2.30 22.66 -25.11
N GLU A 97 -3.30 23.52 -25.31
CA GLU A 97 -3.68 24.02 -26.64
C GLU A 97 -2.61 24.93 -27.26
N LEU A 98 -1.84 25.67 -26.45
CA LEU A 98 -0.81 26.61 -26.92
C LEU A 98 0.60 26.01 -26.95
N LEU A 99 0.83 24.86 -26.30
CA LEU A 99 2.12 24.18 -26.34
C LEU A 99 2.60 23.92 -27.78
N PRO A 100 1.78 23.44 -28.74
CA PRO A 100 2.22 23.24 -30.12
C PRO A 100 2.69 24.52 -30.82
N GLU A 101 2.11 25.68 -30.48
CA GLU A 101 2.53 26.97 -31.01
C GLU A 101 3.86 27.42 -30.39
N LEU A 102 3.99 27.31 -29.06
CA LEU A 102 5.24 27.60 -28.34
C LEU A 102 6.41 26.77 -28.88
N MET A 103 6.14 25.52 -29.22
CA MET A 103 7.14 24.56 -29.72
C MET A 103 7.73 24.93 -31.09
N LYS A 104 7.20 25.96 -31.77
CA LYS A 104 7.79 26.52 -33.01
C LYS A 104 8.89 27.55 -32.74
N GLU A 105 8.94 28.12 -31.54
CA GLU A 105 9.89 29.20 -31.17
C GLU A 105 11.26 28.64 -30.78
N GLU A 106 12.36 29.29 -31.15
CA GLU A 106 13.71 28.79 -30.86
C GLU A 106 13.96 28.63 -29.34
N GLU A 107 13.42 29.54 -28.54
CA GLU A 107 13.53 29.58 -27.08
C GLU A 107 12.88 28.38 -26.36
N ALA A 108 11.97 27.65 -27.02
CA ALA A 108 11.31 26.46 -26.49
C ALA A 108 12.14 25.16 -26.64
N GLN A 109 13.41 25.25 -27.04
CA GLN A 109 14.27 24.08 -27.30
C GLN A 109 14.36 23.11 -26.12
N VAL A 110 14.39 23.61 -24.89
CA VAL A 110 14.47 22.76 -23.69
C VAL A 110 13.24 21.88 -23.53
N ILE A 111 12.05 22.42 -23.82
CA ILE A 111 10.78 21.67 -23.78
C ILE A 111 10.77 20.65 -24.93
N ARG A 112 11.18 21.06 -26.14
CA ARG A 112 11.33 20.15 -27.29
C ARG A 112 12.20 18.94 -26.98
N SER A 113 13.42 19.16 -26.49
CA SER A 113 14.33 18.07 -26.19
C SER A 113 13.84 17.18 -25.04
N TRP A 114 13.12 17.72 -24.07
CA TRP A 114 12.51 16.89 -23.01
C TRP A 114 11.38 16.01 -23.54
N LEU A 115 10.54 16.53 -24.44
CA LEU A 115 9.46 15.76 -25.08
C LEU A 115 10.01 14.69 -26.04
N GLU A 116 11.05 14.99 -26.83
CA GLU A 116 11.68 13.99 -27.70
C GLU A 116 12.26 12.79 -26.94
N ILE A 117 12.74 13.00 -25.71
CA ILE A 117 13.29 11.94 -24.85
C ILE A 117 12.18 11.14 -24.16
N SER A 118 11.09 11.81 -23.77
CA SER A 118 10.00 11.22 -23.00
C SER A 118 8.90 10.58 -23.85
N ASP A 119 8.77 10.99 -25.11
CA ASP A 119 7.67 10.56 -25.98
C ASP A 119 8.13 9.73 -27.17
N LYS A 120 7.68 8.47 -27.23
CA LYS A 120 7.80 7.64 -28.43
C LYS A 120 6.63 7.96 -29.36
N LYS A 121 6.80 8.97 -30.22
CA LYS A 121 6.04 9.18 -31.46
C LYS A 121 4.53 9.49 -31.39
N ASP A 122 3.92 9.71 -30.23
CA ASP A 122 2.51 10.11 -30.19
C ASP A 122 2.35 11.64 -30.16
N THR A 123 1.52 12.17 -31.04
CA THR A 123 1.21 13.62 -31.16
C THR A 123 0.08 14.07 -30.22
N GLN A 124 -0.34 13.24 -29.26
CA GLN A 124 -1.54 13.42 -28.42
C GLN A 124 -1.16 13.64 -26.93
N ILE A 125 -2.13 14.06 -26.11
CA ILE A 125 -1.90 14.41 -24.69
C ILE A 125 -1.80 13.15 -23.83
N ASN A 126 -0.59 12.90 -23.34
CA ASN A 126 -0.29 11.85 -22.38
C ASN A 126 -0.06 12.41 -20.96
N LEU A 127 0.14 11.51 -19.98
CA LEU A 127 0.43 11.90 -18.59
C LEU A 127 1.64 12.85 -18.47
N ASN A 128 2.70 12.67 -19.27
CA ASN A 128 3.90 13.50 -19.22
C ASN A 128 3.62 14.96 -19.64
N LEU A 129 2.90 15.15 -20.75
CA LEU A 129 2.48 16.47 -21.24
C LEU A 129 1.51 17.12 -20.26
N TRP A 130 0.57 16.36 -19.72
CA TRP A 130 -0.36 16.81 -18.69
C TRP A 130 0.35 17.28 -17.42
N ASP A 131 1.32 16.51 -16.93
CA ASP A 131 2.12 16.89 -15.77
C ASP A 131 2.92 18.16 -16.06
N LEU A 132 3.57 18.26 -17.22
CA LEU A 132 4.29 19.47 -17.62
C LEU A 132 3.35 20.69 -17.60
N ALA A 133 2.20 20.60 -18.26
CA ALA A 133 1.22 21.69 -18.31
C ALA A 133 0.70 22.07 -16.92
N ASN A 134 0.45 21.09 -16.04
CA ASN A 134 0.10 21.33 -14.63
C ASN A 134 1.18 22.08 -13.86
N ASN A 135 2.44 21.65 -13.98
CA ASN A 135 3.55 22.32 -13.31
C ASN A 135 3.75 23.75 -13.83
N ILE A 136 3.54 24.00 -15.13
CA ILE A 136 3.60 25.34 -15.71
C ILE A 136 2.43 26.21 -15.19
N ALA A 137 1.21 25.68 -15.17
CA ALA A 137 0.05 26.40 -14.67
C ALA A 137 0.20 26.79 -13.20
N GLU A 138 0.69 25.87 -12.37
CA GLU A 138 1.01 26.14 -10.95
C GLU A 138 2.09 27.21 -10.80
N THR A 139 3.15 27.12 -11.61
CA THR A 139 4.22 28.12 -11.62
C THR A 139 3.70 29.50 -12.02
N PHE A 140 2.77 29.60 -12.98
CA PHE A 140 2.18 30.87 -13.38
C PHE A 140 1.19 31.42 -12.35
N ASP A 141 0.40 30.57 -11.68
CA ASP A 141 -0.44 30.99 -10.56
C ASP A 141 0.43 31.56 -9.41
N ASP A 142 1.55 30.91 -9.10
CA ASP A 142 2.56 31.41 -8.16
C ASP A 142 3.11 32.77 -8.60
N TYR A 143 3.50 32.94 -9.88
CA TYR A 143 4.05 34.20 -10.37
C TYR A 143 3.06 35.35 -10.29
N ILE A 144 1.77 35.08 -10.57
CA ILE A 144 0.71 36.08 -10.47
C ILE A 144 0.59 36.60 -9.03
N LEU A 145 0.82 35.76 -8.02
CA LEU A 145 0.69 36.13 -6.61
C LEU A 145 2.00 36.65 -5.98
N TYR A 146 3.13 36.01 -6.26
CA TYR A 146 4.41 36.25 -5.58
C TYR A 146 5.40 37.05 -6.41
N ARG A 147 5.24 37.13 -7.73
CA ARG A 147 6.13 37.88 -8.65
C ARG A 147 5.34 38.79 -9.61
N PRO A 148 4.43 39.65 -9.11
CA PRO A 148 3.59 40.48 -9.97
C PRO A 148 4.40 41.41 -10.89
N GLU A 149 5.58 41.88 -10.44
CA GLU A 149 6.45 42.76 -11.24
C GLU A 149 7.03 42.06 -12.47
N ILE A 150 7.32 40.75 -12.39
CA ILE A 150 7.81 39.98 -13.54
C ILE A 150 6.70 39.86 -14.59
N ILE A 151 5.48 39.56 -14.16
CA ILE A 151 4.30 39.48 -15.06
C ILE A 151 4.04 40.83 -15.74
N LYS A 152 4.09 41.94 -14.99
CA LYS A 152 3.95 43.29 -15.56
C LYS A 152 5.03 43.60 -16.60
N GLN A 153 6.27 43.20 -16.33
CA GLN A 153 7.38 43.37 -17.28
C GLN A 153 7.13 42.60 -18.58
N TRP A 154 6.72 41.32 -18.49
CA TRP A 154 6.39 40.48 -19.65
C TRP A 154 5.27 41.04 -20.52
N LEU A 155 4.26 41.68 -19.92
CA LEU A 155 3.14 42.30 -20.64
C LEU A 155 3.49 43.68 -21.22
N SER A 156 4.55 44.33 -20.73
CA SER A 156 4.93 45.68 -21.19
C SER A 156 5.67 45.63 -22.53
N LYS A 157 5.08 46.22 -23.59
CA LYS A 157 5.69 46.29 -24.95
C LYS A 157 6.97 47.13 -25.05
N LYS A 158 7.53 47.62 -23.93
CA LYS A 158 8.58 48.65 -23.88
C LYS A 158 9.88 48.19 -23.23
N THR A 159 10.49 47.08 -23.67
CA THR A 159 11.87 46.80 -23.25
C THR A 159 12.68 45.98 -24.27
N LYS A 160 13.15 46.67 -25.32
CA LYS A 160 14.40 46.29 -26.03
C LYS A 160 15.65 46.42 -25.14
N LYS A 161 15.54 46.96 -23.92
CA LYS A 161 16.56 46.84 -22.87
C LYS A 161 16.20 45.64 -21.99
N ARG A 162 16.59 44.44 -22.43
CA ARG A 162 16.66 43.26 -21.56
C ARG A 162 17.42 43.68 -20.29
N SER A 163 16.80 43.54 -19.12
CA SER A 163 17.51 43.72 -17.85
C SER A 163 18.71 42.78 -17.84
N ARG A 164 19.90 43.31 -17.54
CA ARG A 164 21.15 42.52 -17.46
C ARG A 164 21.08 41.38 -16.43
N GLU A 165 20.05 41.36 -15.58
CA GLU A 165 19.82 40.32 -14.57
C GLU A 165 18.94 39.16 -15.06
N ILE A 166 18.02 39.36 -16.03
CA ILE A 166 17.25 38.27 -16.66
C ILE A 166 18.01 37.65 -17.85
N SER A 167 19.07 38.32 -18.33
CA SER A 167 19.88 37.89 -19.48
C SER A 167 20.84 36.72 -19.22
N VAL A 168 20.69 35.92 -18.16
CA VAL A 168 21.67 34.88 -17.80
C VAL A 168 21.26 33.47 -18.23
N ASN A 169 19.99 33.21 -18.62
CA ASN A 169 19.63 31.86 -19.05
C ASN A 169 18.57 31.84 -20.16
N LYS A 170 18.99 31.50 -21.38
CA LYS A 170 18.10 31.31 -22.56
C LYS A 170 16.99 30.28 -22.29
N ASN A 171 17.21 29.36 -21.35
CA ASN A 171 16.32 28.22 -21.06
C ASN A 171 15.00 28.58 -20.34
N ILE A 172 14.76 29.85 -19.98
CA ILE A 172 13.50 30.29 -19.33
C ILE A 172 12.71 31.29 -20.19
N LEU A 173 13.27 31.77 -21.30
CA LEU A 173 12.62 32.77 -22.14
C LEU A 173 11.27 32.29 -22.72
N TRP A 174 11.09 30.99 -22.88
CA TRP A 174 9.82 30.39 -23.29
C TRP A 174 8.65 30.72 -22.34
N GLN A 175 8.91 30.97 -21.05
CA GLN A 175 7.85 31.30 -20.08
C GLN A 175 7.18 32.63 -20.41
N GLU A 176 7.98 33.66 -20.73
CA GLU A 176 7.47 34.98 -21.14
C GLU A 176 6.67 34.88 -22.44
N ILE A 177 7.16 34.11 -23.40
CA ILE A 177 6.48 33.89 -24.69
C ILE A 177 5.13 33.20 -24.45
N LEU A 178 5.13 32.09 -23.71
CA LEU A 178 3.91 31.35 -23.39
C LEU A 178 2.92 32.21 -22.61
N PHE A 179 3.37 32.98 -21.62
CA PHE A 179 2.50 33.87 -20.86
C PHE A 179 1.86 34.94 -21.75
N ASN A 180 2.61 35.50 -22.70
CA ASN A 180 2.08 36.46 -23.68
C ASN A 180 1.08 35.83 -24.65
N LEU A 181 1.29 34.58 -25.09
CA LEU A 181 0.33 33.83 -25.90
C LEU A 181 -0.96 33.56 -25.11
N LEU A 182 -0.83 33.12 -23.85
CA LEU A 182 -1.96 32.93 -22.93
C LEU A 182 -2.74 34.22 -22.73
N TYR A 183 -2.06 35.33 -22.47
CA TYR A 183 -2.71 36.63 -22.27
C TYR A 183 -3.50 37.08 -23.51
N LYS A 184 -2.94 36.91 -24.71
CA LYS A 184 -3.65 37.21 -25.97
C LYS A 184 -4.89 36.33 -26.17
N LYS A 185 -4.79 35.04 -25.86
CA LYS A 185 -5.88 34.07 -26.04
C LYS A 185 -7.00 34.25 -25.02
N ILE A 186 -6.65 34.35 -23.74
CA ILE A 186 -7.60 34.53 -22.63
C ILE A 186 -8.26 35.90 -22.71
N ASN A 187 -7.52 36.92 -23.16
CA ASN A 187 -7.99 38.31 -23.33
C ASN A 187 -8.65 38.89 -22.06
N LYS A 188 -8.18 38.48 -20.88
CA LYS A 188 -8.57 39.01 -19.57
C LYS A 188 -7.34 39.24 -18.73
N ASP A 189 -7.38 40.30 -17.92
CA ASP A 189 -6.26 40.66 -17.06
C ASP A 189 -6.04 39.62 -15.96
N PRO A 190 -4.79 39.20 -15.70
CA PRO A 190 -4.48 38.34 -14.56
C PRO A 190 -4.68 39.11 -13.25
N PHE A 191 -4.82 38.39 -12.14
CA PHE A 191 -5.18 38.96 -10.85
C PHE A 191 -4.24 40.10 -10.39
N CYS A 192 -2.93 40.00 -10.64
CA CYS A 192 -1.97 41.06 -10.30
C CYS A 192 -2.26 42.41 -11.00
N ILE A 193 -2.72 42.38 -12.26
CA ILE A 193 -3.09 43.58 -13.02
C ILE A 193 -4.46 44.11 -12.54
N GLN A 194 -5.39 43.21 -12.19
CA GLN A 194 -6.66 43.59 -11.59
C GLN A 194 -6.46 44.31 -10.25
N VAL A 195 -5.58 43.80 -9.38
CA VAL A 195 -5.18 44.43 -8.12
C VAL A 195 -4.61 45.82 -8.35
N GLU A 196 -3.70 45.98 -9.33
CA GLU A 196 -3.13 47.29 -9.64
C GLU A 196 -4.21 48.31 -10.06
N LYS A 197 -5.17 47.88 -10.89
CA LYS A 197 -6.32 48.72 -11.28
C LYS A 197 -7.19 49.09 -10.08
N ALA A 198 -7.45 48.14 -9.18
CA ALA A 198 -8.20 48.39 -7.95
C ALA A 198 -7.50 49.41 -7.05
N ILE A 199 -6.20 49.22 -6.76
CA ILE A 199 -5.40 50.16 -5.96
C ILE A 199 -5.38 51.55 -6.60
N LYS A 200 -5.24 51.65 -7.93
CA LYS A 200 -5.30 52.93 -8.66
C LYS A 200 -6.65 53.64 -8.51
N ARG A 201 -7.77 52.90 -8.53
CA ARG A 201 -9.10 53.48 -8.26
C ARG A 201 -9.23 53.96 -6.82
N LEU A 202 -8.76 53.17 -5.85
CA LEU A 202 -8.79 53.53 -4.42
C LEU A 202 -7.97 54.80 -4.12
N LYS A 203 -6.85 54.99 -4.82
CA LYS A 203 -6.02 56.21 -4.71
C LYS A 203 -6.71 57.47 -5.28
N LYS A 204 -7.68 57.33 -6.20
CA LYS A 204 -8.37 58.46 -6.88
C LYS A 204 -9.69 58.90 -6.24
N ASP A 205 -10.11 58.29 -5.13
CA ASP A 205 -11.37 58.56 -4.39
C ASP A 205 -12.67 58.43 -5.20
N ASP A 206 -12.63 57.75 -6.35
CA ASP A 206 -13.78 57.48 -7.21
C ASP A 206 -14.57 56.23 -6.76
N ILE A 207 -15.00 56.19 -5.48
CA ILE A 207 -15.43 54.95 -4.79
C ILE A 207 -16.79 55.11 -4.09
N SER A 208 -17.39 56.31 -4.08
CA SER A 208 -18.63 56.63 -3.36
C SER A 208 -19.89 55.89 -3.85
N LYS A 209 -19.80 55.13 -4.95
CA LYS A 209 -20.89 54.34 -5.55
C LYS A 209 -20.67 52.82 -5.54
N LEU A 210 -19.59 52.32 -4.94
CA LEU A 210 -19.26 50.89 -4.96
C LEU A 210 -19.78 50.18 -3.70
N ASP A 211 -20.32 48.97 -3.88
CA ASP A 211 -20.82 48.11 -2.81
C ASP A 211 -19.70 47.19 -2.30
N TYR A 212 -19.13 47.51 -1.13
CA TYR A 212 -18.09 46.74 -0.44
C TYR A 212 -18.44 46.55 1.04
N PRO A 213 -17.98 45.46 1.68
CA PRO A 213 -18.31 45.19 3.06
C PRO A 213 -17.71 46.25 3.99
N LYS A 214 -18.48 46.67 5.02
CA LYS A 214 -18.01 47.65 6.02
C LYS A 214 -16.83 47.12 6.82
N ASN A 215 -16.88 45.85 7.21
CA ASN A 215 -15.85 45.18 8.01
C ASN A 215 -15.29 43.96 7.27
N LEU A 216 -13.99 43.73 7.46
CA LEU A 216 -13.31 42.52 7.00
C LEU A 216 -12.56 41.89 8.18
N TYR A 217 -12.93 40.66 8.52
CA TYR A 217 -12.30 39.92 9.61
C TYR A 217 -11.37 38.86 9.03
N VAL A 218 -10.15 38.78 9.56
CA VAL A 218 -9.11 37.84 9.14
C VAL A 218 -8.59 37.14 10.37
N TYR A 219 -8.78 35.82 10.48
CA TYR A 219 -8.52 35.08 11.72
C TYR A 219 -7.54 33.93 11.51
N GLY A 220 -6.48 33.88 12.32
CA GLY A 220 -5.58 32.73 12.42
C GLY A 220 -4.75 32.45 11.16
N LEU A 221 -4.49 33.49 10.35
CA LEU A 221 -3.57 33.39 9.22
C LEU A 221 -2.13 33.56 9.70
N SER A 222 -1.26 32.66 9.24
CA SER A 222 0.17 32.66 9.54
C SER A 222 1.04 33.05 8.33
N SER A 223 0.42 33.27 7.16
CA SER A 223 1.07 33.72 5.92
C SER A 223 0.05 34.23 4.92
N LEU A 224 0.45 35.20 4.09
CA LEU A 224 -0.26 35.65 2.88
C LEU A 224 0.76 36.01 1.80
N ALA A 225 0.35 35.99 0.54
CA ALA A 225 1.21 36.44 -0.56
C ALA A 225 1.44 37.97 -0.47
N PRO A 226 2.61 38.49 -0.88
CA PRO A 226 2.90 39.93 -0.85
C PRO A 226 1.81 40.78 -1.53
N LEU A 227 1.35 40.36 -2.71
CA LEU A 227 0.26 41.05 -3.44
C LEU A 227 -1.05 41.12 -2.65
N GLN A 228 -1.34 40.11 -1.83
CA GLN A 228 -2.54 40.10 -0.98
C GLN A 228 -2.40 41.05 0.20
N ILE A 229 -1.19 41.19 0.75
CA ILE A 229 -0.88 42.17 1.80
C ILE A 229 -1.01 43.59 1.25
N ASP A 230 -0.41 43.88 0.10
CA ASP A 230 -0.52 45.18 -0.58
C ASP A 230 -2.00 45.57 -0.80
N LEU A 231 -2.81 44.59 -1.20
CA LEU A 231 -4.25 44.76 -1.38
C LEU A 231 -4.99 45.05 -0.07
N ILE A 232 -4.69 44.31 1.01
CA ILE A 232 -5.28 44.53 2.33
C ILE A 232 -4.92 45.94 2.85
N GLN A 233 -3.65 46.34 2.73
CA GLN A 233 -3.18 47.66 3.11
C GLN A 233 -3.90 48.76 2.31
N ALA A 234 -4.14 48.56 1.02
CA ALA A 234 -4.89 49.50 0.19
C ALA A 234 -6.39 49.55 0.56
N PHE A 235 -7.00 48.41 0.84
CA PHE A 235 -8.40 48.31 1.27
C PHE A 235 -8.66 48.95 2.64
N SER A 236 -7.64 49.08 3.48
CA SER A 236 -7.77 49.75 4.78
C SER A 236 -8.23 51.21 4.67
N LYS A 237 -8.17 51.85 3.50
CA LYS A 237 -8.73 53.19 3.29
C LYS A 237 -10.26 53.20 3.38
N VAL A 238 -10.91 52.16 2.88
CA VAL A 238 -12.38 52.11 2.68
C VAL A 238 -13.08 51.03 3.51
N ILE A 239 -12.37 49.98 3.90
CA ILE A 239 -12.87 48.87 4.71
C ILE A 239 -12.22 48.92 6.09
N ASN A 240 -12.98 48.61 7.13
CA ASN A 240 -12.43 48.38 8.46
C ASN A 240 -11.91 46.94 8.56
N ILE A 241 -10.60 46.76 8.48
CA ILE A 241 -9.96 45.45 8.42
C ILE A 241 -9.39 45.10 9.79
N LYS A 242 -9.78 43.95 10.32
CA LYS A 242 -9.31 43.42 11.60
C LYS A 242 -8.62 42.08 11.40
N ILE A 243 -7.33 42.03 11.72
CA ILE A 243 -6.50 40.83 11.59
C ILE A 243 -6.18 40.29 12.97
N TYR A 244 -6.57 39.05 13.25
CA TYR A 244 -6.32 38.33 14.50
C TYR A 244 -5.19 37.33 14.28
N ILE A 245 -4.02 37.61 14.81
CA ILE A 245 -2.78 36.84 14.60
C ILE A 245 -2.43 36.09 15.86
N ILE A 246 -2.33 34.77 15.73
CA ILE A 246 -1.78 33.91 16.77
C ILE A 246 -0.26 34.01 16.68
N SER A 247 0.37 34.61 17.68
CA SER A 247 1.81 34.87 17.71
C SER A 247 2.40 34.45 19.05
N PRO A 248 3.61 33.84 19.09
CA PRO A 248 4.29 33.56 20.35
C PRO A 248 4.74 34.84 21.08
N CYS A 249 4.91 35.96 20.37
CA CYS A 249 5.35 37.25 20.92
C CYS A 249 5.01 38.44 19.99
N ASN A 250 5.17 39.67 20.46
CA ASN A 250 4.81 40.89 19.71
C ASN A 250 5.72 41.13 18.50
N ASP A 251 7.00 40.78 18.64
CA ASP A 251 8.12 41.26 17.82
C ASP A 251 8.93 40.11 17.20
N LEU A 252 8.25 39.10 16.63
CA LEU A 252 8.89 37.83 16.23
C LEU A 252 10.08 38.04 15.27
N TRP A 253 9.96 38.98 14.33
CA TRP A 253 11.03 39.33 13.40
C TRP A 253 11.98 40.44 13.93
N GLN A 254 11.52 41.29 14.86
CA GLN A 254 12.28 42.42 15.40
C GLN A 254 13.25 42.04 16.53
N ARG A 255 13.27 40.77 16.98
CA ARG A 255 14.16 40.27 18.06
C ARG A 255 15.67 40.37 17.80
N CYS A 256 16.10 40.80 16.61
CA CYS A 256 17.48 41.22 16.32
C CYS A 256 17.58 42.75 16.20
N GLU A 257 17.78 43.43 17.32
CA GLU A 257 17.86 44.90 17.40
C GLU A 257 19.01 45.49 16.55
N ALA A 258 20.14 44.78 16.45
CA ALA A 258 21.27 45.13 15.59
C ALA A 258 20.92 45.17 14.09
N ARG A 259 20.02 44.28 13.64
CA ARG A 259 19.54 44.21 12.24
C ARG A 259 18.61 45.38 11.92
N ARG A 260 17.74 45.79 12.86
CA ARG A 260 16.85 46.95 12.68
C ARG A 260 17.62 48.24 12.36
N LEU A 261 18.77 48.44 13.01
CA LEU A 261 19.63 49.61 12.80
C LEU A 261 20.38 49.55 11.45
N GLN A 262 20.74 48.36 10.98
CA GLN A 262 21.46 48.16 9.71
C GLN A 262 20.55 48.21 8.47
N PHE A 263 19.29 47.77 8.58
CA PHE A 263 18.41 47.53 7.43
C PHE A 263 17.37 48.63 7.15
N ARG A 264 17.59 49.88 7.62
CA ARG A 264 16.72 51.03 7.28
C ARG A 264 16.46 51.18 5.77
N ASN A 265 17.36 50.67 4.91
CA ASN A 265 17.27 50.76 3.45
C ASN A 265 16.94 49.44 2.73
N THR A 266 16.78 48.30 3.42
CA THR A 266 16.64 46.95 2.82
C THR A 266 15.53 46.12 3.50
N TRP A 267 14.39 46.77 3.70
CA TRP A 267 13.23 46.28 4.44
C TRP A 267 12.57 45.01 3.85
N ASN A 268 12.77 44.76 2.55
CA ASN A 268 12.21 43.61 1.82
C ASN A 268 13.09 42.35 1.86
N THR A 269 14.18 42.35 2.64
CA THR A 269 15.04 41.17 2.76
C THR A 269 14.48 40.18 3.78
N PRO A 270 14.28 38.89 3.42
CA PRO A 270 13.80 37.89 4.36
C PRO A 270 14.85 37.62 5.46
N PRO A 271 14.43 37.18 6.67
CA PRO A 271 15.34 36.69 7.69
C PRO A 271 16.21 35.57 7.13
N ASP A 272 17.53 35.67 7.32
CA ASP A 272 18.53 34.76 6.77
C ASP A 272 19.18 33.90 7.87
N ARG A 273 20.20 33.11 7.49
CA ARG A 273 20.94 32.27 8.46
C ARG A 273 21.63 33.08 9.55
N GLN A 274 21.99 34.34 9.28
CA GLN A 274 22.68 35.18 10.25
C GLN A 274 21.75 35.57 11.40
N TRP A 275 20.45 35.78 11.11
CA TRP A 275 19.41 35.95 12.13
C TRP A 275 19.30 34.74 13.09
N LEU A 276 19.47 33.51 12.59
CA LEU A 276 19.46 32.29 13.43
C LEU A 276 20.67 32.19 14.36
N ILE A 277 21.82 32.73 13.94
CA ILE A 277 23.07 32.70 14.71
C ILE A 277 23.03 33.75 15.82
N GLU A 278 22.44 34.92 15.54
CA GLU A 278 22.36 36.05 16.47
C GLU A 278 21.32 35.84 17.59
N SER A 279 20.34 34.94 17.40
CA SER A 279 19.37 34.56 18.43
C SER A 279 19.04 33.06 18.37
N PRO A 280 19.82 32.17 19.03
CA PRO A 280 19.61 30.72 19.00
C PRO A 280 18.44 30.29 19.92
N ARG A 281 17.28 30.91 19.76
CA ARG A 281 16.07 30.67 20.56
C ARG A 281 15.00 29.94 19.77
N LEU A 282 14.05 29.33 20.47
CA LEU A 282 12.98 28.52 19.85
C LEU A 282 12.17 29.32 18.81
N GLU A 283 11.75 30.53 19.16
CA GLU A 283 10.96 31.39 18.28
C GLU A 283 11.77 31.84 17.05
N ALA A 284 13.09 31.91 17.15
CA ALA A 284 13.92 32.24 16.01
C ALA A 284 13.97 31.05 15.04
N PHE A 285 14.48 29.89 15.48
CA PHE A 285 14.67 28.79 14.54
C PHE A 285 13.37 28.10 14.11
N LEU A 286 12.28 28.19 14.87
CA LEU A 286 10.97 27.65 14.46
C LEU A 286 10.07 28.71 13.83
N GLY A 287 10.21 29.99 14.15
CA GLY A 287 9.23 31.03 13.83
C GLY A 287 9.47 31.82 12.54
N ARG A 288 10.44 31.44 11.68
CA ARG A 288 10.80 32.21 10.48
C ARG A 288 9.62 32.57 9.58
N MET A 289 8.70 31.64 9.33
CA MET A 289 7.50 31.91 8.53
C MET A 289 6.60 32.98 9.18
N GLY A 290 6.36 32.90 10.49
CA GLY A 290 5.57 33.89 11.22
C GLY A 290 6.26 35.25 11.27
N ALA A 291 7.59 35.24 11.41
CA ALA A 291 8.42 36.45 11.36
C ALA A 291 8.27 37.16 10.02
N GLU A 292 8.39 36.42 8.91
CA GLU A 292 8.21 36.97 7.56
C GLU A 292 6.80 37.51 7.33
N TYR A 293 5.77 36.84 7.84
CA TYR A 293 4.40 37.32 7.71
C TYR A 293 4.16 38.63 8.47
N GLN A 294 4.68 38.75 9.70
CA GLN A 294 4.61 40.01 10.45
C GLN A 294 5.42 41.13 9.77
N GLN A 295 6.61 40.79 9.26
CA GLN A 295 7.42 41.72 8.47
C GLN A 295 6.67 42.15 7.20
N LEU A 296 5.94 41.28 6.50
CA LEU A 296 5.14 41.71 5.36
C LEU A 296 4.00 42.66 5.75
N LEU A 297 3.27 42.33 6.83
CA LEU A 297 2.15 43.14 7.31
C LEU A 297 2.57 44.56 7.68
N GLU A 298 3.80 44.72 8.20
CA GLU A 298 4.31 46.04 8.51
C GLU A 298 4.52 46.92 7.25
N GLY A 299 4.80 46.31 6.09
CA GLY A 299 5.05 46.94 4.80
C GLY A 299 6.14 48.04 4.73
N SER A 300 6.45 48.45 3.50
CA SER A 300 7.17 49.71 3.24
C SER A 300 6.30 50.96 3.50
N GLY A 301 5.01 50.76 3.75
CA GLY A 301 4.00 51.82 3.84
C GLY A 301 3.47 52.31 2.48
N GLU A 302 4.04 51.88 1.34
CA GLU A 302 3.68 52.40 0.00
C GLU A 302 2.21 52.16 -0.38
N TYR A 303 1.64 51.05 0.10
CA TYR A 303 0.26 50.64 -0.15
C TYR A 303 -0.67 50.88 1.03
N GLN A 304 -0.16 51.36 2.18
CA GLN A 304 -0.96 51.67 3.36
C GLN A 304 -1.73 52.98 3.14
N LEU A 305 -2.99 52.86 2.72
CA LEU A 305 -3.82 54.02 2.37
C LEU A 305 -4.73 54.50 3.51
N GLY A 306 -4.98 53.70 4.54
CA GLY A 306 -5.74 54.07 5.74
C GLY A 306 -4.89 54.01 7.01
N ASP A 307 -5.48 54.39 8.15
CA ASP A 307 -4.79 54.33 9.45
C ASP A 307 -4.52 52.90 9.91
N ARG A 308 -3.43 52.71 10.67
CA ARG A 308 -3.00 51.43 11.23
C ARG A 308 -2.94 51.50 12.75
N ASN A 309 -3.57 50.53 13.41
CA ASN A 309 -3.52 50.34 14.86
C ASN A 309 -3.05 48.92 15.21
N GLU A 310 -2.38 48.78 16.35
CA GLU A 310 -1.92 47.50 16.88
C GLU A 310 -2.40 47.34 18.31
N GLU A 311 -3.04 46.21 18.60
CA GLU A 311 -3.69 45.91 19.88
C GLU A 311 -3.22 44.53 20.36
N ASP A 312 -2.22 44.52 21.22
CA ASP A 312 -1.50 43.32 21.62
C ASP A 312 -1.96 42.81 22.99
N ILE A 313 -2.37 41.54 23.07
CA ILE A 313 -2.85 40.92 24.32
C ILE A 313 -2.20 39.55 24.49
N PHE A 314 -1.21 39.47 25.36
CA PHE A 314 -0.44 38.25 25.59
C PHE A 314 -0.65 37.69 27.00
N SER A 315 -0.80 36.37 27.07
CA SER A 315 -0.96 35.61 28.30
C SER A 315 0.40 35.31 28.94
N LEU A 316 0.62 35.82 30.15
CA LEU A 316 1.74 35.44 31.02
C LEU A 316 1.39 34.14 31.75
N THR A 317 1.58 33.01 31.08
CA THR A 317 1.09 31.68 31.53
C THR A 317 1.61 31.25 32.89
N ALA A 318 2.90 31.46 33.17
CA ALA A 318 3.48 31.13 34.46
C ALA A 318 2.98 32.07 35.57
N ASP A 319 2.81 33.36 35.29
CA ASP A 319 2.28 34.34 36.25
C ASP A 319 0.80 34.07 36.57
N ILE A 320 0.02 33.62 35.58
CA ILE A 320 -1.37 33.20 35.79
C ILE A 320 -1.43 31.96 36.69
N ALA A 321 -0.51 31.00 36.51
CA ALA A 321 -0.43 29.82 37.36
C ALA A 321 -0.09 30.18 38.81
N THR A 322 0.92 31.04 39.02
CA THR A 322 1.31 31.51 40.36
C THR A 322 0.20 32.29 41.04
N ASN A 323 -0.51 33.16 40.32
CA ASN A 323 -1.67 33.89 40.85
C ASN A 323 -2.84 32.98 41.25
N LYS A 324 -2.96 31.78 40.65
CA LYS A 324 -3.92 30.74 41.05
C LYS A 324 -3.43 29.90 42.23
N GLY A 325 -2.25 30.18 42.78
CA GLY A 325 -1.63 29.42 43.88
C GLY A 325 -0.90 28.15 43.43
N ASN A 326 -0.73 27.94 42.13
CA ASN A 326 -0.03 26.79 41.56
C ASN A 326 1.41 27.16 41.19
N LYS A 327 2.34 26.21 41.26
CA LYS A 327 3.65 26.39 40.63
C LYS A 327 3.54 26.18 39.13
N PRO A 328 4.18 27.02 38.30
CA PRO A 328 4.10 26.91 36.86
C PRO A 328 4.83 25.66 36.37
N ASN A 329 4.19 24.88 35.52
CA ASN A 329 4.84 23.72 34.90
C ASN A 329 5.83 24.14 33.80
N LEU A 330 6.64 23.19 33.33
CA LEU A 330 7.67 23.41 32.32
C LEU A 330 7.10 23.99 31.02
N LEU A 331 5.93 23.51 30.58
CA LEU A 331 5.26 24.03 29.39
C LEU A 331 4.84 25.50 29.57
N GLU A 332 4.25 25.87 30.70
CA GLU A 332 3.83 27.23 31.03
C GLU A 332 5.02 28.19 31.13
N GLN A 333 6.12 27.74 31.76
CA GLN A 333 7.37 28.50 31.83
C GLN A 333 7.95 28.73 30.43
N LEU A 334 7.98 27.68 29.58
CA LEU A 334 8.48 27.77 28.22
C LEU A 334 7.61 28.69 27.34
N GLN A 335 6.28 28.58 27.44
CA GLN A 335 5.33 29.45 26.74
C GLN A 335 5.49 30.93 27.14
N GLN A 336 5.73 31.22 28.41
CA GLN A 336 5.99 32.59 28.87
C GLN A 336 7.39 33.07 28.48
N GLU A 337 8.41 32.19 28.46
CA GLU A 337 9.76 32.54 28.01
C GLU A 337 9.76 33.05 26.56
N LEU A 338 8.91 32.48 25.70
CA LEU A 338 8.74 32.97 24.32
C LEU A 338 8.34 34.44 24.26
N LEU A 339 7.73 35.04 25.29
CA LEU A 339 7.40 36.47 25.34
C LEU A 339 8.59 37.35 25.75
N SER A 340 9.54 36.80 26.51
CA SER A 340 10.68 37.55 27.05
C SER A 340 11.68 37.95 25.97
N THR A 341 12.13 39.20 26.00
CA THR A 341 13.24 39.68 25.16
C THR A 341 14.61 39.22 25.68
N LYS A 342 14.73 38.84 26.96
CA LYS A 342 15.97 38.35 27.58
C LYS A 342 15.93 36.83 27.81
N SER A 343 17.03 36.13 27.48
CA SER A 343 17.17 34.67 27.63
C SER A 343 17.80 34.28 28.97
N GLU A 344 17.49 35.00 30.04
CA GLU A 344 18.17 34.83 31.34
C GLU A 344 17.45 33.83 32.26
N ASN A 345 16.21 33.44 31.91
CA ASN A 345 15.42 32.54 32.75
C ASN A 345 15.92 31.10 32.63
N ILE A 346 16.29 30.51 33.77
CA ILE A 346 16.54 29.07 33.91
C ILE A 346 15.18 28.40 34.09
N LEU A 347 14.92 27.34 33.33
CA LEU A 347 13.69 26.56 33.44
C LEU A 347 13.81 25.58 34.62
N THR A 348 12.71 25.36 35.32
CA THR A 348 12.66 24.39 36.43
C THR A 348 11.55 23.38 36.19
N LYS A 349 11.77 22.13 36.60
CA LYS A 349 10.83 21.03 36.43
C LYS A 349 10.63 20.30 37.76
N GLU A 350 9.39 20.12 38.17
CA GLU A 350 9.08 19.22 39.29
C GLU A 350 9.10 17.74 38.82
N LYS A 351 9.41 16.80 39.72
CA LYS A 351 9.49 15.38 39.35
C LYS A 351 8.19 14.84 38.73
N SER A 352 7.04 15.29 39.23
CA SER A 352 5.70 14.94 38.75
C SER A 352 5.30 15.65 37.45
N ASP A 353 6.04 16.67 37.02
CA ASP A 353 5.72 17.45 35.82
C ASP A 353 5.95 16.61 34.55
N LYS A 354 4.85 16.38 33.81
CA LYS A 354 4.80 15.67 32.52
C LYS A 354 4.24 16.57 31.40
N SER A 355 4.27 17.89 31.58
CA SER A 355 3.68 18.86 30.64
C SER A 355 4.41 18.94 29.30
N LEU A 356 5.70 18.61 29.25
CA LEU A 356 6.50 18.54 28.03
C LEU A 356 7.37 17.29 28.03
N LEU A 357 7.16 16.41 27.05
CA LEU A 357 7.87 15.14 26.91
C LEU A 357 8.33 14.90 25.47
N PHE A 358 9.46 14.22 25.32
CA PHE A 358 10.05 13.80 24.06
C PHE A 358 10.17 12.28 24.06
N LEU A 359 9.64 11.62 23.03
CA LEU A 359 9.64 10.16 22.91
C LEU A 359 10.53 9.71 21.75
N LYS A 360 11.64 9.08 22.11
CA LYS A 360 12.60 8.49 21.19
C LYS A 360 12.24 7.02 20.96
N SER A 361 11.39 6.74 19.98
CA SER A 361 10.83 5.40 19.75
C SER A 361 11.73 4.54 18.85
N PRO A 362 11.88 3.23 19.10
CA PRO A 362 12.68 2.32 18.27
C PRO A 362 11.98 1.82 16.99
N GLY A 363 10.82 2.39 16.62
CA GLY A 363 10.09 2.06 15.39
C GLY A 363 8.67 2.64 15.37
N LYS A 364 8.02 2.63 14.20
CA LYS A 364 6.67 3.19 13.98
C LYS A 364 5.61 2.46 14.80
N TYR A 365 5.62 1.13 14.77
CA TYR A 365 4.65 0.33 15.51
C TYR A 365 4.77 0.57 17.03
N ARG A 366 6.00 0.49 17.55
CA ARG A 366 6.30 0.74 18.97
C ARG A 366 5.93 2.16 19.39
N GLN A 367 6.11 3.14 18.51
CA GLN A 367 5.76 4.54 18.78
C GLN A 367 4.26 4.69 19.05
N VAL A 368 3.43 4.08 18.20
CA VAL A 368 1.97 4.14 18.33
C VAL A 368 1.49 3.38 19.57
N GLU A 369 2.09 2.23 19.91
CA GLU A 369 1.81 1.51 21.16
C GLU A 369 2.06 2.38 22.39
N VAL A 370 3.24 2.99 22.46
CA VAL A 370 3.62 3.83 23.60
C VAL A 370 2.73 5.07 23.68
N ILE A 371 2.34 5.67 22.55
CA ILE A 371 1.37 6.77 22.52
C ILE A 371 -0.01 6.33 23.02
N ARG A 372 -0.49 5.15 22.61
CA ARG A 372 -1.76 4.58 23.10
C ARG A 372 -1.74 4.45 24.62
N ASP A 373 -0.68 3.85 25.15
CA ASP A 373 -0.54 3.63 26.59
C ASP A 373 -0.36 4.94 27.37
N TYR A 374 0.34 5.93 26.80
CA TYR A 374 0.40 7.28 27.34
C TYR A 374 -0.98 7.94 27.45
N ILE A 375 -1.81 7.84 26.41
CA ILE A 375 -3.18 8.37 26.41
C ILE A 375 -4.05 7.68 27.47
N LEU A 376 -3.95 6.35 27.58
CA LEU A 376 -4.69 5.59 28.61
C LEU A 376 -4.28 6.00 30.03
N GLN A 377 -2.99 6.25 30.26
CA GLN A 377 -2.50 6.78 31.53
C GLN A 377 -3.04 8.19 31.81
N LEU A 378 -3.10 9.07 30.81
CA LEU A 378 -3.68 10.42 30.98
C LEU A 378 -5.16 10.35 31.40
N PHE A 379 -5.96 9.45 30.80
CA PHE A 379 -7.35 9.24 31.21
C PHE A 379 -7.47 8.65 32.62
N SER A 380 -6.54 7.78 33.01
CA SER A 380 -6.49 7.23 34.37
C SER A 380 -6.12 8.29 35.41
N ASP A 381 -5.14 9.14 35.10
CA ASP A 381 -4.61 10.16 36.01
C ASP A 381 -5.59 11.35 36.17
N ASN A 382 -6.36 11.71 35.13
CA ASN A 382 -7.31 12.82 35.19
C ASN A 382 -8.63 12.52 34.45
N ARG A 383 -9.72 12.39 35.24
CA ARG A 383 -11.08 12.11 34.74
C ARG A 383 -11.73 13.27 33.98
N GLU A 384 -11.20 14.50 34.06
CA GLU A 384 -11.72 15.65 33.33
C GLU A 384 -11.27 15.71 31.85
N ILE A 385 -10.27 14.90 31.49
CA ILE A 385 -9.76 14.83 30.13
C ILE A 385 -10.74 14.03 29.28
N GLN A 386 -11.24 14.65 28.22
CA GLN A 386 -12.13 14.01 27.27
C GLN A 386 -11.37 13.67 25.98
N PRO A 387 -11.79 12.65 25.22
CA PRO A 387 -11.17 12.30 23.93
C PRO A 387 -10.99 13.49 22.97
N ARG A 388 -11.97 14.40 22.89
CA ARG A 388 -11.91 15.62 22.09
C ARG A 388 -10.83 16.63 22.49
N ASP A 389 -10.27 16.48 23.69
CA ASP A 389 -9.21 17.35 24.20
C ASP A 389 -7.82 16.94 23.70
N ILE A 390 -7.72 15.79 23.01
CA ILE A 390 -6.48 15.18 22.51
C ILE A 390 -6.41 15.30 20.98
N LEU A 391 -5.31 15.89 20.50
CA LEU A 391 -4.95 15.98 19.10
C LEU A 391 -3.63 15.24 18.85
N ILE A 392 -3.61 14.34 17.86
CA ILE A 392 -2.42 13.67 17.37
C ILE A 392 -2.13 14.19 15.96
N MET A 393 -0.92 14.71 15.72
CA MET A 393 -0.52 15.17 14.39
C MET A 393 0.69 14.41 13.89
N THR A 394 0.72 14.10 12.60
CA THR A 394 1.84 13.44 11.93
C THR A 394 2.07 14.05 10.53
N PRO A 395 3.33 14.20 10.07
CA PRO A 395 3.60 14.58 8.68
C PRO A 395 3.27 13.45 7.68
N GLN A 396 2.97 12.23 8.16
CA GLN A 396 2.75 11.04 7.34
C GLN A 396 1.47 10.27 7.73
N VAL A 397 0.30 10.89 7.54
CA VAL A 397 -1.00 10.31 7.93
C VAL A 397 -1.21 8.92 7.32
N ASP A 398 -0.97 8.76 6.02
CA ASP A 398 -1.26 7.50 5.32
C ASP A 398 -0.38 6.34 5.79
N SER A 399 0.90 6.60 6.12
CA SER A 399 1.80 5.54 6.59
C SER A 399 1.51 5.08 8.02
N TYR A 400 0.98 5.97 8.87
CA TYR A 400 0.62 5.65 10.25
C TYR A 400 -0.82 5.15 10.39
N ALA A 401 -1.71 5.44 9.45
CA ALA A 401 -3.13 5.07 9.54
C ALA A 401 -3.38 3.56 9.76
N PRO A 402 -2.73 2.62 9.05
CA PRO A 402 -2.89 1.18 9.31
C PRO A 402 -2.38 0.76 10.69
N ILE A 403 -1.26 1.33 11.14
CA ILE A 403 -0.63 1.03 12.42
C ILE A 403 -1.53 1.51 13.57
N ILE A 404 -2.03 2.74 13.49
CA ILE A 404 -3.01 3.30 14.43
C ILE A 404 -4.25 2.42 14.48
N THR A 405 -4.77 2.03 13.31
CA THR A 405 -5.95 1.16 13.22
C THR A 405 -5.71 -0.17 13.94
N SER A 406 -4.55 -0.80 13.72
CA SER A 406 -4.15 -2.04 14.41
C SER A 406 -4.04 -1.85 15.92
N VAL A 407 -3.31 -0.83 16.37
CA VAL A 407 -2.96 -0.64 17.79
C VAL A 407 -4.13 -0.11 18.62
N PHE A 408 -4.88 0.86 18.10
CA PHE A 408 -5.99 1.50 18.82
C PHE A 408 -7.27 0.65 18.81
N ASN A 409 -7.43 -0.26 17.83
CA ASN A 409 -8.54 -1.23 17.80
C ASN A 409 -8.17 -2.60 18.40
N ASN A 410 -6.93 -2.80 18.85
CA ASN A 410 -6.55 -4.00 19.59
C ASN A 410 -7.18 -3.97 20.99
N ILE A 411 -8.47 -4.30 21.04
CA ILE A 411 -9.32 -4.30 22.22
C ILE A 411 -9.36 -5.72 22.77
N ASP A 412 -8.95 -5.88 24.01
CA ASP A 412 -9.29 -7.06 24.82
C ASP A 412 -10.62 -6.83 25.51
N LYS A 413 -11.27 -7.93 25.96
CA LYS A 413 -12.50 -7.86 26.76
C LYS A 413 -12.44 -6.88 27.94
N ASN A 414 -11.23 -6.55 28.41
CA ASN A 414 -10.98 -5.71 29.58
C ASN A 414 -10.26 -4.38 29.27
N THR A 415 -9.95 -4.04 28.01
CA THR A 415 -9.31 -2.74 27.70
C THR A 415 -10.35 -1.70 27.27
N THR A 416 -10.20 -0.48 27.80
CA THR A 416 -11.06 0.64 27.43
C THR A 416 -10.86 0.98 25.96
N GLN A 417 -11.94 0.91 25.17
CA GLN A 417 -11.91 1.33 23.78
C GLN A 417 -11.64 2.84 23.69
N LEU A 418 -10.60 3.22 22.94
CA LEU A 418 -10.31 4.61 22.65
C LEU A 418 -11.19 5.09 21.48
N PRO A 419 -12.00 6.14 21.63
CA PRO A 419 -12.70 6.71 20.50
C PRO A 419 -11.77 7.64 19.73
N TRP A 420 -11.42 7.28 18.49
CA TRP A 420 -10.52 8.04 17.63
C TRP A 420 -11.10 8.22 16.21
N VAL A 421 -10.54 9.18 15.47
CA VAL A 421 -10.83 9.41 14.05
C VAL A 421 -9.58 9.92 13.34
N ILE A 422 -9.32 9.41 12.13
CA ILE A 422 -8.28 9.94 11.25
C ILE A 422 -8.93 10.92 10.27
N THR A 423 -8.33 12.09 10.13
CA THR A 423 -8.66 13.11 9.15
C THR A 423 -7.54 13.26 8.15
N ASP A 424 -7.80 13.93 7.02
CA ASP A 424 -6.79 14.22 5.99
C ASP A 424 -6.17 13.00 5.31
N LYS A 425 -6.80 11.82 5.42
CA LYS A 425 -6.41 10.61 4.68
C LYS A 425 -6.76 10.77 3.20
N SER A 426 -5.88 10.32 2.31
CA SER A 426 -6.21 10.17 0.89
C SER A 426 -7.46 9.28 0.71
N GLN A 427 -8.39 9.69 -0.16
CA GLN A 427 -9.55 8.84 -0.49
C GLN A 427 -9.17 7.68 -1.42
N GLU A 428 -7.98 7.76 -2.04
CA GLU A 428 -7.41 6.73 -2.92
C GLU A 428 -7.21 5.38 -2.20
N ASP A 429 -6.84 5.42 -0.92
CA ASP A 429 -6.49 4.23 -0.12
C ASP A 429 -7.70 3.58 0.58
N LYS A 430 -8.92 4.08 0.33
CA LYS A 430 -10.13 3.44 0.86
C LYS A 430 -10.71 2.50 -0.17
N VAL A 431 -10.79 1.24 0.19
CA VAL A 431 -11.42 0.22 -0.64
C VAL A 431 -12.91 0.55 -0.81
N GLY A 432 -13.32 0.86 -2.04
CA GLY A 432 -14.68 1.33 -2.37
C GLY A 432 -14.89 1.47 -3.88
N LEU A 433 -15.92 2.22 -4.28
CA LEU A 433 -16.31 2.46 -5.67
C LEU A 433 -15.29 3.35 -6.37
N ILE A 434 -14.86 4.44 -5.74
CA ILE A 434 -13.85 5.35 -6.32
C ILE A 434 -12.54 4.61 -6.57
N HIS A 435 -12.08 3.84 -5.57
CA HIS A 435 -10.88 3.02 -5.69
C HIS A 435 -10.98 2.00 -6.82
N PHE A 436 -12.15 1.38 -7.03
CA PHE A 436 -12.38 0.49 -8.16
C PHE A 436 -12.18 1.20 -9.50
N VAL A 437 -12.79 2.38 -9.69
CA VAL A 437 -12.70 3.15 -10.95
C VAL A 437 -11.25 3.59 -11.20
N LEU A 438 -10.54 4.06 -10.18
CA LEU A 438 -9.13 4.45 -10.29
C LEU A 438 -8.22 3.27 -10.62
N ASN A 439 -8.45 2.10 -10.01
CA ASN A 439 -7.73 0.87 -10.34
C ASN A 439 -8.02 0.42 -11.78
N LEU A 440 -9.26 0.53 -12.25
CA LEU A 440 -9.61 0.16 -13.61
C LEU A 440 -8.85 0.99 -14.65
N PHE A 441 -8.65 2.29 -14.42
CA PHE A 441 -7.78 3.13 -15.26
C PHE A 441 -6.32 2.66 -15.27
N GLU A 442 -5.79 2.25 -14.12
CA GLU A 442 -4.41 1.75 -14.00
C GLU A 442 -4.21 0.40 -14.69
N ILE A 443 -5.18 -0.50 -14.56
CA ILE A 443 -5.20 -1.80 -15.23
C ILE A 443 -5.29 -1.64 -16.75
N SER A 444 -5.96 -0.58 -17.21
CA SER A 444 -6.12 -0.34 -18.64
C SER A 444 -4.80 0.02 -19.33
N VAL A 445 -3.81 0.60 -18.62
CA VAL A 445 -2.48 0.91 -19.18
C VAL A 445 -1.41 -0.11 -18.83
N SER A 446 -1.53 -0.76 -17.68
CA SER A 446 -0.64 -1.84 -17.29
C SER A 446 -1.00 -3.15 -17.98
N ARG A 447 -0.09 -4.12 -17.89
CA ARG A 447 -0.35 -5.47 -18.36
C ARG A 447 -1.41 -6.11 -17.46
N LEU A 448 -2.54 -6.51 -18.03
CA LEU A 448 -3.61 -7.21 -17.30
C LEU A 448 -3.12 -8.61 -16.90
N THR A 449 -2.75 -8.85 -15.64
CA THR A 449 -2.44 -10.20 -15.14
C THR A 449 -3.62 -10.81 -14.40
N ALA A 450 -3.61 -12.13 -14.22
CA ALA A 450 -4.63 -12.84 -13.46
C ALA A 450 -4.74 -12.33 -12.01
N SER A 451 -3.61 -12.05 -11.34
CA SER A 451 -3.60 -11.49 -9.99
C SER A 451 -4.18 -10.07 -9.93
N ILE A 452 -3.87 -9.23 -10.93
CA ILE A 452 -4.44 -7.88 -11.04
C ILE A 452 -5.95 -7.95 -11.26
N PHE A 453 -6.41 -8.89 -12.09
CA PHE A 453 -7.82 -9.10 -12.37
C PHE A 453 -8.59 -9.64 -11.16
N GLU A 454 -8.00 -10.57 -10.39
CA GLU A 454 -8.56 -11.02 -9.12
C GLU A 454 -8.75 -9.85 -8.14
N ASN A 455 -7.73 -9.00 -7.97
CA ASN A 455 -7.81 -7.84 -7.09
C ASN A 455 -8.95 -6.87 -7.48
N LEU A 456 -9.23 -6.74 -8.78
CA LEU A 456 -10.36 -5.96 -9.27
C LEU A 456 -11.71 -6.59 -8.85
N LEU A 457 -11.84 -7.92 -8.93
CA LEU A 457 -13.05 -8.66 -8.55
C LEU A 457 -13.25 -8.76 -7.04
N ILE A 458 -12.18 -8.74 -6.23
CA ILE A 458 -12.26 -8.78 -4.76
C ILE A 458 -12.90 -7.51 -4.17
N ASN A 459 -12.90 -6.40 -4.93
CA ASN A 459 -13.41 -5.12 -4.47
C ASN A 459 -14.85 -5.26 -3.87
N PRO A 460 -15.06 -4.88 -2.59
CA PRO A 460 -16.32 -5.06 -1.89
C PRO A 460 -17.48 -4.28 -2.52
N ALA A 461 -17.22 -3.11 -3.12
CA ALA A 461 -18.26 -2.34 -3.79
C ALA A 461 -18.78 -3.07 -5.03
N LEU A 462 -17.88 -3.62 -5.85
CA LEU A 462 -18.27 -4.43 -7.01
C LEU A 462 -19.01 -5.70 -6.57
N ARG A 463 -18.44 -6.45 -5.62
CA ARG A 463 -19.02 -7.73 -5.15
C ARG A 463 -20.42 -7.58 -4.59
N THR A 464 -20.64 -6.55 -3.78
CA THR A 464 -21.96 -6.30 -3.18
C THR A 464 -22.97 -5.91 -4.25
N GLN A 465 -22.60 -5.03 -5.18
CA GLN A 465 -23.49 -4.59 -6.26
C GLN A 465 -23.82 -5.69 -7.27
N GLN A 466 -22.86 -6.57 -7.55
CA GLN A 466 -23.03 -7.69 -8.48
C GLN A 466 -23.49 -8.99 -7.80
N ASN A 467 -23.76 -8.96 -6.49
CA ASN A 467 -24.13 -10.12 -5.66
C ASN A 467 -23.17 -11.32 -5.82
N ILE A 468 -21.86 -11.07 -5.74
CA ILE A 468 -20.79 -12.08 -5.87
C ILE A 468 -20.10 -12.31 -4.52
N SER A 469 -19.96 -13.57 -4.10
CA SER A 469 -19.24 -13.92 -2.88
C SER A 469 -17.71 -13.92 -3.07
N ILE A 470 -16.92 -13.99 -1.99
CA ILE A 470 -15.45 -14.13 -2.10
C ILE A 470 -15.07 -15.48 -2.72
N ASP A 471 -15.83 -16.53 -2.37
CA ASP A 471 -15.59 -17.90 -2.83
C ASP A 471 -15.89 -18.00 -4.33
N GLU A 472 -16.99 -17.38 -4.80
CA GLU A 472 -17.32 -17.30 -6.22
C GLU A 472 -16.22 -16.58 -7.03
N VAL A 473 -15.59 -15.54 -6.48
CA VAL A 473 -14.44 -14.88 -7.14
C VAL A 473 -13.24 -15.84 -7.25
N SER A 474 -12.92 -16.55 -6.16
CA SER A 474 -11.84 -17.53 -6.16
C SER A 474 -12.08 -18.64 -7.18
N ASP A 475 -13.32 -19.12 -7.29
CA ASP A 475 -13.72 -20.13 -8.26
C ASP A 475 -13.62 -19.60 -9.71
N ILE A 476 -14.06 -18.36 -9.97
CA ILE A 476 -13.91 -17.72 -11.29
C ILE A 476 -12.44 -17.66 -11.70
N ILE A 477 -11.55 -17.21 -10.81
CA ILE A 477 -10.12 -17.09 -11.12
C ILE A 477 -9.47 -18.46 -11.30
N LYS A 478 -9.79 -19.43 -10.45
CA LYS A 478 -9.31 -20.81 -10.58
C LYS A 478 -9.75 -21.43 -11.90
N ASN A 479 -10.99 -21.19 -12.32
CA ASN A 479 -11.51 -21.67 -13.59
C ASN A 479 -10.79 -20.99 -14.76
N LEU A 480 -10.61 -19.67 -14.72
CA LEU A 480 -9.87 -18.92 -15.74
C LEU A 480 -8.42 -19.44 -15.87
N GLN A 481 -7.74 -19.68 -14.75
CA GLN A 481 -6.40 -20.26 -14.73
C GLN A 481 -6.38 -21.69 -15.31
N SER A 482 -7.41 -22.50 -15.01
CA SER A 482 -7.53 -23.85 -15.56
C SER A 482 -7.82 -23.84 -17.07
N ALA A 483 -8.49 -22.80 -17.57
CA ALA A 483 -8.62 -22.52 -19.00
C ALA A 483 -7.37 -21.87 -19.62
N GLY A 484 -6.34 -21.58 -18.82
CA GLY A 484 -5.05 -21.08 -19.28
C GLY A 484 -4.87 -19.56 -19.21
N PHE A 485 -5.74 -18.80 -18.56
CA PHE A 485 -5.58 -17.34 -18.45
C PHE A 485 -4.36 -17.00 -17.59
N THR A 486 -3.41 -16.26 -18.13
CA THR A 486 -2.22 -15.76 -17.40
C THR A 486 -2.20 -14.24 -17.39
N TRP A 487 -2.23 -13.64 -18.59
CA TRP A 487 -2.17 -12.21 -18.77
C TRP A 487 -2.69 -11.77 -20.15
N GLY A 488 -2.94 -10.48 -20.28
CA GLY A 488 -3.42 -9.84 -21.50
C GLY A 488 -4.93 -9.95 -21.63
N LEU A 489 -5.55 -8.86 -22.04
CA LEU A 489 -6.96 -8.83 -22.41
C LEU A 489 -7.18 -9.66 -23.68
N ASP A 490 -6.37 -9.44 -24.70
CA ASP A 490 -6.50 -10.00 -26.05
C ASP A 490 -5.14 -10.20 -26.74
N SER A 491 -5.16 -10.50 -28.03
CA SER A 491 -3.95 -10.68 -28.85
C SER A 491 -3.15 -9.39 -29.04
N SER A 492 -3.80 -8.21 -28.99
CA SER A 492 -3.13 -6.92 -29.22
C SER A 492 -2.13 -6.61 -28.10
N GLU A 493 -2.54 -6.85 -26.85
CA GLU A 493 -1.70 -6.69 -25.67
C GLU A 493 -0.57 -7.73 -25.61
N ARG A 494 -0.79 -8.89 -26.24
CA ARG A 494 0.14 -10.01 -26.29
C ARG A 494 0.97 -10.08 -27.57
N TYR A 495 1.14 -8.94 -28.27
CA TYR A 495 1.97 -8.83 -29.48
C TYR A 495 1.58 -9.81 -30.60
N GLY A 496 0.28 -10.01 -30.79
CA GLY A 496 -0.32 -10.87 -31.81
C GLY A 496 -0.54 -12.32 -31.38
N GLU A 497 -0.24 -12.69 -30.13
CA GLU A 497 -0.48 -14.04 -29.61
C GLU A 497 -1.77 -14.08 -28.78
N GLU A 498 -2.82 -14.71 -29.30
CA GLU A 498 -4.14 -14.71 -28.64
C GLU A 498 -4.24 -15.69 -27.45
N THR A 499 -3.45 -16.77 -27.46
CA THR A 499 -3.48 -17.82 -26.44
C THR A 499 -3.15 -17.27 -25.05
N HIS A 500 -3.81 -17.81 -24.02
CA HIS A 500 -3.66 -17.40 -22.61
C HIS A 500 -4.15 -15.98 -22.25
N SER A 501 -4.78 -15.27 -23.18
CA SER A 501 -5.49 -14.01 -22.89
C SER A 501 -6.84 -14.24 -22.21
N LEU A 502 -7.37 -13.20 -21.56
CA LEU A 502 -8.67 -13.25 -20.91
C LEU A 502 -9.80 -13.50 -21.92
N CYS A 503 -9.84 -12.76 -23.03
CA CYS A 503 -10.85 -12.93 -24.08
C CYS A 503 -10.80 -14.34 -24.68
N TRP A 504 -9.61 -14.88 -24.94
CA TRP A 504 -9.47 -16.24 -25.45
C TRP A 504 -10.00 -17.30 -24.46
N CYS A 505 -9.72 -17.16 -23.16
CA CYS A 505 -10.26 -18.08 -22.15
C CYS A 505 -11.79 -17.99 -22.05
N LEU A 506 -12.33 -16.77 -22.14
CA LEU A 506 -13.76 -16.53 -22.17
C LEU A 506 -14.43 -17.21 -23.38
N GLU A 507 -13.87 -17.08 -24.57
CA GLU A 507 -14.37 -17.77 -25.77
C GLU A 507 -14.36 -19.29 -25.62
N ARG A 508 -13.29 -19.86 -25.04
CA ARG A 508 -13.20 -21.30 -24.76
C ARG A 508 -14.30 -21.79 -23.84
N PHE A 509 -14.64 -21.03 -22.80
CA PHE A 509 -15.75 -21.37 -21.92
C PHE A 509 -17.09 -21.31 -22.64
N LEU A 510 -17.31 -20.27 -23.46
CA LEU A 510 -18.54 -20.13 -24.23
C LEU A 510 -18.72 -21.30 -25.20
N LEU A 511 -17.65 -21.74 -25.86
CA LEU A 511 -17.64 -22.95 -26.69
C LEU A 511 -17.92 -24.21 -25.85
N GLY A 512 -17.37 -24.30 -24.64
CA GLY A 512 -17.57 -25.43 -23.71
C GLY A 512 -18.99 -25.59 -23.18
N LEU A 513 -19.84 -24.56 -23.28
CA LEU A 513 -21.27 -24.69 -22.98
C LEU A 513 -22.02 -25.54 -24.02
N VAL A 514 -21.49 -25.62 -25.24
CA VAL A 514 -22.17 -26.25 -26.40
C VAL A 514 -21.44 -27.51 -26.87
N LEU A 515 -20.11 -27.51 -26.81
CA LEU A 515 -19.25 -28.55 -27.34
C LEU A 515 -18.50 -29.28 -26.23
N PRO A 516 -18.21 -30.60 -26.39
CA PRO A 516 -17.36 -31.32 -25.46
C PRO A 516 -15.93 -30.76 -25.49
N ASP A 517 -15.15 -30.99 -24.42
CA ASP A 517 -13.74 -30.57 -24.26
C ASP A 517 -12.77 -31.40 -25.13
N ASN A 518 -13.04 -31.43 -26.43
CA ASN A 518 -12.21 -32.03 -27.44
C ASN A 518 -11.81 -30.95 -28.46
N PRO A 519 -10.57 -30.99 -28.98
CA PRO A 519 -10.16 -30.09 -30.04
C PRO A 519 -11.11 -30.15 -31.24
N ILE A 520 -11.41 -28.99 -31.82
CA ILE A 520 -12.32 -28.89 -32.95
C ILE A 520 -11.54 -29.15 -34.23
N ASN A 521 -11.92 -30.18 -34.98
CA ASN A 521 -11.30 -30.52 -36.26
C ASN A 521 -11.32 -29.31 -37.21
N GLY A 522 -10.14 -28.86 -37.64
CA GLY A 522 -9.97 -27.75 -38.58
C GLY A 522 -9.74 -26.37 -37.94
N ILE A 523 -9.84 -26.25 -36.60
CA ILE A 523 -9.53 -25.02 -35.85
C ILE A 523 -8.38 -25.34 -34.89
N SER A 524 -7.20 -24.79 -35.14
CA SER A 524 -5.99 -25.12 -34.37
C SER A 524 -5.75 -24.19 -33.16
N HIS A 525 -6.34 -22.99 -33.12
CA HIS A 525 -5.97 -21.96 -32.15
C HIS A 525 -6.88 -21.88 -30.92
N ILE A 526 -8.04 -22.56 -30.92
CA ILE A 526 -9.00 -22.53 -29.80
C ILE A 526 -9.72 -23.87 -29.64
N SER A 527 -9.89 -24.31 -28.39
CA SER A 527 -10.61 -25.53 -28.03
C SER A 527 -11.60 -25.28 -26.88
N PRO A 528 -12.81 -25.89 -26.89
CA PRO A 528 -13.79 -25.75 -25.82
C PRO A 528 -13.20 -26.13 -24.46
N TYR A 529 -13.67 -25.48 -23.39
CA TYR A 529 -13.35 -25.88 -22.01
C TYR A 529 -14.63 -25.88 -21.18
N SER A 530 -14.95 -27.04 -20.60
CA SER A 530 -16.16 -27.23 -19.77
C SER A 530 -15.85 -27.96 -18.46
N GLU A 531 -14.58 -28.26 -18.19
CA GLU A 531 -14.18 -29.02 -17.01
C GLU A 531 -14.40 -28.17 -15.75
N ASN A 532 -15.11 -28.72 -14.76
CA ASN A 532 -15.33 -28.10 -13.43
C ASN A 532 -16.23 -26.85 -13.37
N ILE A 533 -17.05 -26.57 -14.38
CA ILE A 533 -17.91 -25.37 -14.39
C ILE A 533 -19.39 -25.75 -14.53
N SER A 534 -20.24 -25.29 -13.62
CA SER A 534 -21.69 -25.38 -13.82
C SER A 534 -22.17 -24.28 -14.77
N SER A 535 -23.12 -24.60 -15.66
CA SER A 535 -23.61 -23.63 -16.65
C SER A 535 -24.21 -22.37 -16.00
N ALA A 536 -24.82 -22.50 -14.82
CA ALA A 536 -25.45 -21.38 -14.11
C ALA A 536 -24.42 -20.40 -13.51
N GLU A 537 -23.37 -20.92 -12.87
CA GLU A 537 -22.29 -20.10 -12.30
C GLU A 537 -21.54 -19.35 -13.40
N PHE A 538 -21.27 -20.02 -14.52
CA PHE A 538 -20.62 -19.39 -15.66
C PHE A 538 -21.44 -18.26 -16.27
N ILE A 539 -22.74 -18.46 -16.49
CA ILE A 539 -23.61 -17.42 -17.07
C ILE A 539 -23.63 -16.16 -16.18
N LYS A 540 -23.67 -16.34 -14.86
CA LYS A 540 -23.58 -15.24 -13.90
C LYS A 540 -22.23 -14.53 -14.03
N ALA A 541 -21.12 -15.26 -13.97
CA ALA A 541 -19.78 -14.70 -14.10
C ALA A 541 -19.56 -13.99 -15.44
N TRP A 542 -20.00 -14.59 -16.54
CA TRP A 542 -19.89 -14.07 -17.90
C TRP A 542 -20.41 -12.64 -18.02
N GLY A 543 -21.60 -12.37 -17.46
CA GLY A 543 -22.22 -11.04 -17.54
C GLY A 543 -21.37 -9.93 -16.92
N ILE A 544 -20.57 -10.24 -15.90
CA ILE A 544 -19.62 -9.29 -15.29
C ILE A 544 -18.31 -9.28 -16.08
N LEU A 545 -17.75 -10.45 -16.37
CA LEU A 545 -16.46 -10.59 -17.05
C LEU A 545 -16.47 -9.91 -18.43
N SER A 546 -17.52 -10.13 -19.23
CA SER A 546 -17.65 -9.50 -20.56
C SER A 546 -17.78 -7.98 -20.47
N LYS A 547 -18.50 -7.46 -19.47
CA LYS A 547 -18.60 -6.02 -19.23
C LYS A 547 -17.24 -5.42 -18.86
N LEU A 548 -16.51 -6.07 -17.97
CA LEU A 548 -15.17 -5.61 -17.56
C LEU A 548 -14.20 -5.62 -18.74
N CYS A 549 -14.17 -6.69 -19.55
CA CYS A 549 -13.36 -6.74 -20.77
C CYS A 549 -13.67 -5.57 -21.70
N ASN A 550 -14.96 -5.31 -21.96
CA ASN A 550 -15.39 -4.20 -22.81
C ASN A 550 -14.96 -2.84 -22.24
N TYR A 551 -15.10 -2.60 -20.94
CA TYR A 551 -14.66 -1.33 -20.37
C TYR A 551 -13.15 -1.17 -20.39
N ILE A 552 -12.38 -2.23 -20.10
CA ILE A 552 -10.91 -2.16 -20.17
C ILE A 552 -10.47 -1.79 -21.59
N ASP A 553 -11.07 -2.40 -22.62
CA ASP A 553 -10.79 -2.06 -24.01
C ASP A 553 -11.20 -0.61 -24.36
N VAL A 554 -12.41 -0.22 -23.99
CA VAL A 554 -12.93 1.13 -24.27
C VAL A 554 -12.14 2.24 -23.58
N ILE A 555 -11.60 1.97 -22.38
CA ILE A 555 -10.75 2.87 -21.57
C ILE A 555 -9.32 2.96 -22.14
N ARG A 556 -8.82 1.95 -22.86
CA ARG A 556 -7.50 2.03 -23.52
C ARG A 556 -7.46 3.07 -24.62
N SER A 557 -8.61 3.34 -25.24
CA SER A 557 -8.72 4.34 -26.30
C SER A 557 -8.65 5.76 -25.72
N LYS A 558 -7.87 6.64 -26.38
CA LYS A 558 -7.88 8.08 -26.09
C LYS A 558 -9.20 8.69 -26.56
N ARG A 559 -9.71 9.67 -25.82
CA ARG A 559 -11.03 10.29 -26.07
C ARG A 559 -11.05 11.76 -25.71
N SER A 560 -12.03 12.49 -26.24
CA SER A 560 -12.32 13.85 -25.80
C SER A 560 -12.83 13.90 -24.35
N CYS A 561 -12.68 15.05 -23.68
CA CYS A 561 -13.17 15.23 -22.30
C CYS A 561 -14.67 14.91 -22.17
N LYS A 562 -15.49 15.31 -23.17
CA LYS A 562 -16.94 15.05 -23.19
C LYS A 562 -17.28 13.56 -23.26
N GLU A 563 -16.52 12.80 -24.04
CA GLU A 563 -16.70 11.35 -24.15
C GLU A 563 -16.25 10.62 -22.88
N TRP A 564 -15.14 11.06 -22.27
CA TRP A 564 -14.68 10.53 -20.98
C TRP A 564 -15.72 10.69 -19.87
N ILE A 565 -16.32 11.87 -19.77
CA ILE A 565 -17.39 12.16 -18.80
C ILE A 565 -18.59 11.21 -19.00
N LYS A 566 -19.02 11.02 -20.25
CA LYS A 566 -20.10 10.08 -20.60
C LYS A 566 -19.73 8.64 -20.26
N LEU A 567 -18.50 8.24 -20.58
CA LEU A 567 -17.99 6.90 -20.32
C LEU A 567 -17.96 6.59 -18.83
N ILE A 568 -17.39 7.47 -18.00
CA ILE A 568 -17.33 7.30 -16.55
C ILE A 568 -18.74 7.22 -15.95
N THR A 569 -19.63 8.14 -16.37
CA THR A 569 -21.02 8.16 -15.87
C THR A 569 -21.76 6.87 -16.22
N SER A 570 -21.57 6.37 -17.44
CA SER A 570 -22.19 5.11 -17.89
C SER A 570 -21.59 3.90 -17.16
N LEU A 571 -20.26 3.85 -17.03
CA LEU A 571 -19.55 2.79 -16.33
C LEU A 571 -19.99 2.66 -14.88
N VAL A 572 -20.07 3.79 -14.16
CA VAL A 572 -20.50 3.80 -12.76
C VAL A 572 -21.94 3.30 -12.64
N LYS A 573 -22.84 3.78 -13.50
CA LYS A 573 -24.24 3.32 -13.52
C LYS A 573 -24.39 1.84 -13.86
N ASP A 574 -23.64 1.35 -14.84
CA ASP A 574 -23.77 -0.02 -15.35
C ASP A 574 -23.15 -1.08 -14.42
N LEU A 575 -22.12 -0.71 -13.64
CA LEU A 575 -21.44 -1.60 -12.68
C LEU A 575 -21.93 -1.45 -11.23
N PHE A 576 -22.42 -0.27 -10.83
CA PHE A 576 -22.78 0.02 -9.44
C PHE A 576 -24.24 0.45 -9.22
N GLY A 577 -25.03 0.67 -10.26
CA GLY A 577 -26.45 1.05 -10.12
C GLY A 577 -26.63 2.39 -9.40
N ASP A 578 -27.20 2.35 -8.20
CA ASP A 578 -27.42 3.50 -7.29
C ASP A 578 -26.36 3.60 -6.17
N GLY A 579 -25.28 2.83 -6.28
CA GLY A 579 -24.14 2.84 -5.37
C GLY A 579 -24.38 2.09 -4.05
N GLY A 580 -25.63 1.82 -3.64
CA GLY A 580 -25.95 1.10 -2.41
C GLY A 580 -25.27 1.71 -1.17
N GLU A 581 -24.47 0.92 -0.44
CA GLU A 581 -23.69 1.41 0.72
C GLU A 581 -22.65 2.50 0.35
N TRP A 582 -22.27 2.57 -0.92
CA TRP A 582 -21.31 3.54 -1.48
C TRP A 582 -21.99 4.68 -2.27
N ALA A 583 -23.31 4.88 -2.14
CA ALA A 583 -24.03 5.97 -2.84
C ALA A 583 -23.41 7.37 -2.60
N TRP A 584 -22.79 7.58 -1.43
CA TRP A 584 -22.07 8.82 -1.12
C TRP A 584 -20.77 8.98 -1.94
N GLU A 585 -20.04 7.90 -2.22
CA GLU A 585 -18.87 7.91 -3.11
C GLU A 585 -19.28 8.14 -4.55
N GLU A 586 -20.38 7.52 -4.98
CA GLU A 586 -20.96 7.73 -6.31
C GLU A 586 -21.29 9.22 -6.53
N GLN A 587 -22.05 9.84 -5.61
CA GLN A 587 -22.35 11.26 -5.69
C GLN A 587 -21.10 12.14 -5.70
N GLN A 588 -20.08 11.79 -4.90
CA GLN A 588 -18.83 12.53 -4.86
C GLN A 588 -18.10 12.46 -6.21
N LEU A 589 -17.97 11.26 -6.79
CA LEU A 589 -17.33 11.04 -8.08
C LEU A 589 -18.09 11.77 -9.19
N LEU A 590 -19.42 11.63 -9.26
CA LEU A 590 -20.24 12.31 -10.27
C LEU A 590 -20.17 13.83 -10.13
N THR A 591 -20.09 14.37 -8.91
CA THR A 591 -19.89 15.81 -8.70
C THR A 591 -18.55 16.28 -9.26
N VAL A 592 -17.48 15.51 -9.03
CA VAL A 592 -16.15 15.80 -9.59
C VAL A 592 -16.17 15.76 -11.12
N VAL A 593 -16.75 14.71 -11.69
CA VAL A 593 -16.87 14.53 -13.15
C VAL A 593 -17.69 15.63 -13.80
N ASN A 594 -18.81 16.03 -13.19
CA ASN A 594 -19.64 17.13 -13.69
C ASN A 594 -18.91 18.48 -13.62
N ASN A 595 -18.19 18.75 -12.53
CA ASN A 595 -17.39 19.97 -12.39
C ASN A 595 -16.26 20.03 -13.43
N TRP A 596 -15.64 18.88 -13.73
CA TRP A 596 -14.65 18.78 -14.80
C TRP A 596 -15.27 19.08 -16.17
N GLY A 597 -16.49 18.60 -16.45
CA GLY A 597 -17.24 18.94 -17.65
C GLY A 597 -17.49 20.45 -17.82
N LEU A 598 -17.84 21.14 -16.73
CA LEU A 598 -18.03 22.59 -16.75
C LEU A 598 -16.75 23.38 -17.05
N ILE A 599 -15.57 22.82 -16.79
CA ILE A 599 -14.26 23.45 -17.06
C ILE A 599 -13.85 23.22 -18.52
N THR A 600 -14.20 22.07 -19.09
CA THR A 600 -13.71 21.58 -20.38
C THR A 600 -14.74 21.65 -21.51
N ASP A 601 -15.82 22.41 -21.33
CA ASP A 601 -16.95 22.41 -22.27
C ASP A 601 -16.57 22.79 -23.72
N ASN A 602 -15.53 23.60 -23.92
CA ASN A 602 -15.03 23.99 -25.24
C ASN A 602 -13.67 23.35 -25.60
N CYS A 603 -13.23 22.34 -24.87
CA CYS A 603 -11.95 21.67 -25.09
C CYS A 603 -12.15 20.46 -26.02
N GLU A 604 -11.54 20.48 -27.20
CA GLU A 604 -11.57 19.38 -28.18
C GLU A 604 -10.38 18.42 -28.05
N LEU A 605 -9.52 18.64 -27.06
CA LEU A 605 -8.33 17.82 -26.86
C LEU A 605 -8.69 16.38 -26.48
N GLU A 606 -8.03 15.43 -27.13
CA GLU A 606 -8.06 14.02 -26.76
C GLU A 606 -7.00 13.74 -25.70
N ILE A 607 -7.41 13.06 -24.63
CA ILE A 607 -6.55 12.69 -23.49
C ILE A 607 -6.58 11.19 -23.27
N ASP A 608 -5.47 10.66 -22.74
CA ASP A 608 -5.37 9.28 -22.28
C ASP A 608 -6.07 9.06 -20.92
N CYS A 609 -6.24 7.78 -20.54
CA CYS A 609 -6.92 7.43 -19.30
C CYS A 609 -6.10 7.72 -18.03
N LEU A 610 -4.78 7.82 -18.10
CA LEU A 610 -3.94 8.18 -16.94
C LEU A 610 -4.07 9.66 -16.59
N VAL A 611 -4.23 10.52 -17.59
CA VAL A 611 -4.58 11.93 -17.41
C VAL A 611 -5.93 12.05 -16.71
N VAL A 612 -6.93 11.26 -17.13
CA VAL A 612 -8.25 11.23 -16.48
C VAL A 612 -8.16 10.76 -15.03
N LYS A 613 -7.38 9.69 -14.77
CA LYS A 613 -7.10 9.21 -13.40
C LYS A 613 -6.53 10.35 -12.55
N ASP A 614 -5.49 11.03 -13.03
CA ASP A 614 -4.84 12.13 -12.30
C ASP A 614 -5.79 13.33 -12.05
N ILE A 615 -6.63 13.70 -13.02
CA ILE A 615 -7.66 14.75 -12.87
C ILE A 615 -8.62 14.42 -11.72
N ILE A 616 -9.19 13.20 -11.74
CA ILE A 616 -10.16 12.74 -10.73
C ILE A 616 -9.48 12.68 -9.37
N THR A 617 -8.28 12.08 -9.30
CA THR A 617 -7.51 11.96 -8.07
C THR A 617 -7.20 13.32 -7.44
N LYS A 618 -6.68 14.28 -8.21
CA LYS A 618 -6.39 15.65 -7.71
C LYS A 618 -7.65 16.40 -7.28
N ALA A 619 -8.76 16.21 -8.01
CA ALA A 619 -10.04 16.82 -7.63
C ALA A 619 -10.57 16.25 -6.31
N LEU A 620 -10.47 14.93 -6.10
CA LEU A 620 -10.87 14.28 -4.85
C LEU A 620 -9.97 14.71 -3.68
N SER A 621 -8.65 14.78 -3.88
CA SER A 621 -7.71 15.18 -2.83
C SER A 621 -7.89 16.64 -2.39
N SER A 622 -8.37 17.52 -3.27
CA SER A 622 -8.71 18.91 -2.91
C SER A 622 -9.82 19.04 -1.85
N THR A 623 -10.61 17.98 -1.66
CA THR A 623 -11.65 17.89 -0.62
C THR A 623 -11.18 17.25 0.68
N ASN A 624 -9.93 16.77 0.73
CA ASN A 624 -9.33 16.22 1.95
C ASN A 624 -9.31 17.30 3.04
N GLY A 625 -9.61 16.90 4.28
CA GLY A 625 -9.68 17.82 5.42
C GLY A 625 -10.95 18.67 5.54
N LYS A 626 -12.01 18.35 4.77
CA LYS A 626 -13.33 18.97 4.98
C LYS A 626 -14.14 18.27 6.08
N PHE A 627 -13.89 16.98 6.34
CA PHE A 627 -14.72 16.13 7.20
C PHE A 627 -13.92 15.46 8.32
N GLY A 628 -14.62 14.93 9.33
CA GLY A 628 -14.01 14.16 10.43
C GLY A 628 -13.40 14.99 11.58
N HIS A 629 -13.26 16.30 11.42
CA HIS A 629 -12.75 17.18 12.46
C HIS A 629 -13.81 17.52 13.52
N ARG A 630 -13.37 17.67 14.80
CA ARG A 630 -14.21 18.08 15.95
C ARG A 630 -15.40 17.16 16.26
N THR A 631 -15.28 15.85 16.00
CA THR A 631 -16.35 14.84 16.19
C THR A 631 -16.59 14.40 17.64
N GLY A 632 -15.90 15.00 18.61
CA GLY A 632 -15.92 14.56 20.02
C GLY A 632 -14.94 13.44 20.36
N LYS A 633 -14.22 12.90 19.37
CA LYS A 633 -13.23 11.82 19.49
C LYS A 633 -11.78 12.36 19.49
N ILE A 634 -10.81 11.51 19.80
CA ILE A 634 -9.38 11.80 19.58
C ILE A 634 -9.17 12.04 18.09
N THR A 635 -8.65 13.20 17.73
CA THR A 635 -8.43 13.57 16.32
C THR A 635 -6.99 13.28 15.92
N ILE A 636 -6.82 12.60 14.79
CA ILE A 636 -5.52 12.28 14.20
C ILE A 636 -5.45 12.93 12.83
N SER A 637 -4.50 13.85 12.62
CA SER A 637 -4.47 14.70 11.42
C SER A 637 -3.06 14.91 10.86
N ALA A 638 -3.00 15.50 9.66
CA ALA A 638 -1.78 16.11 9.17
C ALA A 638 -1.40 17.35 10.02
N LEU A 639 -0.15 17.83 9.91
CA LEU A 639 0.33 19.00 10.66
C LEU A 639 -0.38 20.32 10.29
N GLU A 640 -0.76 20.48 9.02
CA GLU A 640 -1.22 21.77 8.47
C GLU A 640 -2.70 22.11 8.76
N PRO A 641 -3.69 21.19 8.63
CA PRO A 641 -5.10 21.55 8.80
C PRO A 641 -5.49 21.94 10.23
N MET A 642 -4.89 21.29 11.24
CA MET A 642 -5.16 21.46 12.68
C MET A 642 -4.28 22.51 13.36
N ARG A 643 -3.53 23.24 12.54
CA ARG A 643 -2.55 24.21 12.97
C ARG A 643 -3.19 25.36 13.77
N ALA A 644 -2.51 25.79 14.83
CA ALA A 644 -2.94 26.85 15.77
C ALA A 644 -4.27 26.62 16.51
N ILE A 645 -4.86 25.41 16.47
CA ILE A 645 -6.11 25.10 17.18
C ILE A 645 -5.80 24.60 18.61
N PRO A 646 -6.32 25.27 19.66
CA PRO A 646 -5.98 24.92 21.03
C PRO A 646 -6.61 23.60 21.48
N HIS A 647 -5.77 22.75 22.08
CA HIS A 647 -6.14 21.47 22.69
C HIS A 647 -5.48 21.33 24.06
N LYS A 648 -6.07 20.54 24.96
CA LYS A 648 -5.42 20.26 26.25
C LYS A 648 -4.14 19.47 26.03
N ILE A 649 -4.21 18.45 25.19
CA ILE A 649 -3.09 17.56 24.90
C ILE A 649 -2.82 17.56 23.39
N ILE A 650 -1.57 17.80 23.03
CA ILE A 650 -1.09 17.69 21.65
C ILE A 650 0.04 16.67 21.61
N ILE A 651 -0.07 15.71 20.70
CA ILE A 651 0.94 14.70 20.43
C ILE A 651 1.40 14.88 18.99
N ILE A 652 2.68 15.13 18.77
CA ILE A 652 3.29 15.20 17.45
C ILE A 652 4.13 13.94 17.27
N MET A 653 3.80 13.13 16.28
CA MET A 653 4.48 11.85 16.04
C MET A 653 4.96 11.69 14.59
N GLY A 654 5.78 10.67 14.35
CA GLY A 654 6.33 10.42 13.02
C GLY A 654 7.26 11.51 12.51
N LEU A 655 7.98 12.21 13.40
CA LEU A 655 8.96 13.22 12.99
C LEU A 655 10.30 12.56 12.62
N GLU A 656 10.37 11.83 11.51
CA GLU A 656 11.63 11.17 11.11
C GLU A 656 12.58 12.11 10.36
N SER A 657 13.89 11.90 10.51
CA SER A 657 14.94 12.74 9.89
C SER A 657 14.84 12.83 8.35
N ARG A 658 14.32 11.78 7.69
CA ARG A 658 14.15 11.74 6.23
C ARG A 658 12.87 12.41 5.74
N THR A 659 11.90 12.64 6.61
CA THR A 659 10.51 12.99 6.24
C THR A 659 10.10 14.33 6.82
N PHE A 660 10.72 14.75 7.92
CA PHE A 660 10.46 16.00 8.61
C PHE A 660 11.75 16.82 8.83
N PRO A 661 11.74 18.13 8.51
CA PRO A 661 10.69 18.86 7.81
C PRO A 661 10.50 18.40 6.37
N ARG A 662 9.28 18.50 5.84
CA ARG A 662 8.98 18.19 4.43
C ARG A 662 9.65 19.22 3.52
N ILE A 663 10.26 18.74 2.45
CA ILE A 663 10.89 19.58 1.42
C ILE A 663 9.99 19.55 0.19
N GLU A 664 9.57 20.72 -0.26
CA GLU A 664 8.83 20.88 -1.52
C GLU A 664 9.85 21.06 -2.65
N ASN A 665 9.93 20.09 -3.56
CA ASN A 665 10.80 20.19 -4.73
C ASN A 665 10.07 20.89 -5.87
N ARG A 666 10.17 22.22 -5.93
CA ARG A 666 9.70 22.96 -7.11
C ARG A 666 10.54 22.63 -8.34
N ARG A 667 9.94 22.75 -9.51
CA ARG A 667 10.65 22.53 -10.78
C ARG A 667 11.76 23.56 -10.95
N SER A 668 12.90 23.14 -11.51
CA SER A 668 14.09 23.99 -11.69
C SER A 668 13.87 25.23 -12.57
N PHE A 669 12.79 25.24 -13.36
CA PHE A 669 12.37 26.39 -14.15
C PHE A 669 11.52 27.40 -13.36
N ASN A 670 11.11 27.11 -12.13
CA ASN A 670 10.35 28.04 -11.30
C ASN A 670 11.28 29.16 -10.79
N LEU A 671 10.91 30.41 -11.07
CA LEU A 671 11.70 31.59 -10.73
C LEU A 671 11.82 31.82 -9.22
N LEU A 672 10.88 31.31 -8.41
CA LEU A 672 10.92 31.41 -6.95
C LEU A 672 12.14 30.67 -6.36
N GLU A 673 12.63 29.61 -7.02
CA GLU A 673 13.80 28.84 -6.57
C GLU A 673 15.14 29.55 -6.84
N ARG A 674 15.16 30.53 -7.75
CA ARG A 674 16.41 31.21 -8.13
C ARG A 674 16.84 32.26 -7.13
N LYS A 675 15.87 33.08 -6.70
CA LYS A 675 16.07 34.15 -5.74
C LYS A 675 14.85 34.23 -4.85
N ARG A 676 15.05 33.78 -3.60
CA ARG A 676 14.04 33.87 -2.56
C ARG A 676 13.84 35.32 -2.14
N GLU A 677 12.59 35.76 -2.10
CA GLU A 677 12.13 37.07 -1.64
C GLU A 677 11.26 36.92 -0.39
N LEU A 678 10.99 38.04 0.28
CA LEU A 678 10.15 38.06 1.47
C LEU A 678 8.71 37.63 1.11
N GLY A 679 8.18 36.65 1.84
CA GLY A 679 6.84 36.11 1.61
C GLY A 679 6.75 34.90 0.70
N ASP A 680 7.87 34.46 0.13
CA ASP A 680 7.88 33.25 -0.68
C ASP A 680 7.47 32.02 0.13
N PRO A 681 6.58 31.17 -0.41
CA PRO A 681 6.18 29.96 0.27
C PRO A 681 7.37 29.02 0.40
N ASN A 682 7.56 28.44 1.59
CA ASN A 682 8.58 27.44 1.87
C ASN A 682 8.04 26.37 2.81
N GLN A 683 7.91 25.14 2.31
CA GLN A 683 7.38 24.02 3.09
C GLN A 683 8.23 23.68 4.32
N TYR A 684 9.55 23.84 4.21
CA TYR A 684 10.48 23.59 5.30
C TYR A 684 10.20 24.53 6.50
N ASP A 685 10.01 25.82 6.23
CA ASP A 685 9.72 26.82 7.25
C ASP A 685 8.28 26.68 7.81
N LYS A 686 7.32 26.24 6.97
CA LYS A 686 5.95 25.93 7.40
C LYS A 686 5.90 24.81 8.44
N ASP A 687 6.61 23.71 8.19
CA ASP A 687 6.66 22.55 9.09
C ASP A 687 7.32 22.90 10.43
N ARG A 688 8.40 23.70 10.40
CA ARG A 688 9.05 24.20 11.61
C ARG A 688 8.13 25.11 12.42
N TYR A 689 7.43 26.02 11.75
CA TYR A 689 6.51 26.93 12.43
C TYR A 689 5.29 26.19 13.00
N SER A 690 4.89 25.07 12.41
CA SER A 690 3.84 24.19 12.97
C SER A 690 4.23 23.62 14.34
N LEU A 691 5.52 23.35 14.61
CA LEU A 691 5.98 22.94 15.96
C LEU A 691 5.80 24.06 16.98
N LEU A 692 6.15 25.30 16.62
CA LEU A 692 6.00 26.45 17.49
C LEU A 692 4.52 26.76 17.76
N GLU A 693 3.67 26.61 16.75
CA GLU A 693 2.24 26.79 16.91
C GLU A 693 1.59 25.69 17.75
N ALA A 694 2.05 24.44 17.61
CA ALA A 694 1.64 23.36 18.51
C ALA A 694 2.06 23.64 19.96
N LEU A 695 3.28 24.17 20.17
CA LEU A 695 3.76 24.57 21.49
C LEU A 695 2.84 25.62 22.14
N ILE A 696 2.48 26.69 21.44
CA ILE A 696 1.59 27.74 21.99
C ILE A 696 0.10 27.32 22.03
N SER A 697 -0.30 26.31 21.25
CA SER A 697 -1.69 25.81 21.23
C SER A 697 -1.97 24.75 22.29
N THR A 698 -0.94 24.12 22.85
CA THR A 698 -1.08 23.15 23.94
C THR A 698 -1.47 23.84 25.24
N ARG A 699 -2.37 23.23 26.03
CA ARG A 699 -2.79 23.79 27.34
C ARG A 699 -2.31 22.98 28.55
N GLN A 700 -2.06 21.68 28.40
CA GLN A 700 -1.67 20.80 29.50
C GLN A 700 -0.43 19.96 29.16
N ASN A 701 -0.46 19.14 28.11
CA ASN A 701 0.63 18.21 27.80
C ASN A 701 1.01 18.22 26.31
N LEU A 702 2.31 18.39 26.03
CA LEU A 702 2.90 18.26 24.70
C LEU A 702 3.84 17.05 24.67
N LEU A 703 3.57 16.10 23.78
CA LEU A 703 4.44 14.96 23.50
C LEU A 703 4.98 15.06 22.07
N VAL A 704 6.29 15.03 21.89
CA VAL A 704 6.94 15.06 20.57
C VAL A 704 7.72 13.77 20.36
N SER A 705 7.50 13.07 19.24
CA SER A 705 8.07 11.74 19.02
C SER A 705 8.62 11.51 17.62
N TRP A 706 9.69 10.72 17.55
CA TRP A 706 10.37 10.29 16.32
C TRP A 706 10.86 8.83 16.43
N ASN A 707 11.25 8.26 15.29
CA ASN A 707 11.89 6.96 15.24
C ASN A 707 13.41 7.13 15.36
N SER A 708 14.02 6.44 16.32
CA SER A 708 15.44 6.52 16.65
C SER A 708 16.22 5.31 16.20
N LYS A 709 15.59 4.34 15.55
CA LYS A 709 16.23 3.15 14.99
C LYS A 709 15.63 2.81 13.64
N ASP A 710 16.45 2.30 12.73
CA ASP A 710 15.99 1.67 11.50
C ASP A 710 15.38 0.29 11.83
N GLU A 711 14.13 0.05 11.40
CA GLU A 711 13.40 -1.18 11.73
C GLU A 711 14.01 -2.44 11.10
N LYS A 712 14.80 -2.30 10.02
CA LYS A 712 15.43 -3.42 9.31
C LYS A 712 16.84 -3.68 9.79
N THR A 713 17.66 -2.64 9.94
CA THR A 713 19.07 -2.77 10.31
C THR A 713 19.33 -2.67 11.80
N GLY A 714 18.42 -2.02 12.55
CA GLY A 714 18.59 -1.74 13.98
C GLY A 714 19.57 -0.61 14.29
N GLU A 715 20.11 0.07 13.27
CA GLU A 715 21.03 1.20 13.41
C GLU A 715 20.34 2.41 14.03
N ASP A 716 21.08 3.16 14.84
CA ASP A 716 20.56 4.38 15.48
C ASP A 716 20.34 5.49 14.45
N LEU A 717 19.19 6.16 14.57
CA LEU A 717 18.81 7.31 13.77
C LEU A 717 18.79 8.57 14.63
N GLU A 718 19.48 9.59 14.16
CA GLU A 718 19.45 10.92 14.76
C GLU A 718 18.06 11.55 14.60
N PRO A 719 17.58 12.34 15.58
CA PRO A 719 16.35 13.09 15.44
C PRO A 719 16.47 14.12 14.30
N PRO A 720 15.35 14.53 13.70
CA PRO A 720 15.35 15.59 12.69
C PRO A 720 15.91 16.90 13.25
N SER A 721 16.56 17.69 12.39
CA SER A 721 17.29 18.91 12.76
C SER A 721 16.52 19.88 13.69
N PRO A 722 15.22 20.21 13.45
CA PRO A 722 14.48 21.10 14.35
C PRO A 722 14.29 20.53 15.76
N ILE A 723 14.13 19.21 15.87
CA ILE A 723 13.98 18.53 17.16
C ILE A 723 15.32 18.46 17.87
N GLN A 724 16.41 18.17 17.16
CA GLN A 724 17.76 18.23 17.73
C GLN A 724 18.08 19.64 18.29
N GLN A 725 17.72 20.69 17.55
CA GLN A 725 17.90 22.08 17.99
C GLN A 725 17.08 22.39 19.25
N TRP A 726 15.84 21.91 19.32
CA TRP A 726 14.99 22.07 20.51
C TRP A 726 15.54 21.30 21.72
N LEU A 727 15.96 20.06 21.54
CA LEU A 727 16.58 19.26 22.60
C LEU A 727 17.85 19.93 23.14
N ASN A 728 18.72 20.43 22.25
CA ASN A 728 19.92 21.17 22.64
C ASN A 728 19.59 22.44 23.43
N TYR A 729 18.56 23.19 23.01
CA TYR A 729 18.08 24.38 23.72
C TYR A 729 17.59 24.03 25.14
N LEU A 730 16.78 22.98 25.28
CA LEU A 730 16.26 22.54 26.58
C LEU A 730 17.38 22.00 27.49
N LYS A 731 18.36 21.29 26.93
CA LYS A 731 19.53 20.80 27.67
C LYS A 731 20.30 21.93 28.33
N ILE A 732 20.50 23.05 27.62
CA ILE A 732 21.15 24.26 28.15
C ILE A 732 20.30 24.89 29.27
N LYS A 733 18.97 24.92 29.11
CA LYS A 733 18.04 25.61 30.03
C LYS A 733 17.68 24.84 31.30
N LEU A 734 17.70 23.50 31.26
CA LEU A 734 17.27 22.61 32.35
C LEU A 734 18.44 21.92 33.08
N GLY A 735 19.62 21.85 32.45
CA GLY A 735 20.75 21.04 32.89
C GLY A 735 20.58 19.54 32.60
N ASP A 736 21.70 18.79 32.64
CA ASP A 736 21.77 17.39 32.14
C ASP A 736 20.85 16.41 32.88
N ASN A 737 20.72 16.53 34.20
CA ASN A 737 19.91 15.59 34.99
C ASN A 737 18.42 15.75 34.70
N THR A 738 17.92 16.99 34.75
CA THR A 738 16.51 17.33 34.49
C THR A 738 16.13 17.07 33.03
N PHE A 739 17.08 17.21 32.09
CA PHE A 739 16.87 16.91 30.67
C PHE A 739 16.60 15.42 30.42
N LYS A 740 17.21 14.51 31.18
CA LYS A 740 16.93 13.07 31.04
C LYS A 740 15.49 12.71 31.41
N ASP A 741 14.87 13.46 32.32
CA ASP A 741 13.49 13.19 32.75
C ASP A 741 12.44 13.49 31.67
N ILE A 742 12.76 14.36 30.71
CA ILE A 742 11.86 14.74 29.61
C ILE A 742 12.05 13.86 28.36
N LEU A 743 13.18 13.15 28.24
CA LEU A 743 13.50 12.30 27.10
C LEU A 743 13.22 10.83 27.45
N ILE A 744 12.14 10.29 26.90
CA ILE A 744 11.67 8.92 27.12
C ILE A 744 12.24 8.01 26.03
N GLU A 745 12.95 6.97 26.45
CA GLU A 745 13.51 5.93 25.57
C GLU A 745 12.89 4.56 25.94
N PRO A 746 11.76 4.15 25.33
CA PRO A 746 11.18 2.85 25.59
C PRO A 746 12.02 1.72 24.96
N PRO A 747 12.03 0.52 25.56
CA PRO A 747 12.67 -0.64 24.96
C PRO A 747 11.99 -1.02 23.64
N ALA A 748 12.79 -1.58 22.72
CA ALA A 748 12.34 -2.00 21.39
C ALA A 748 11.35 -3.16 21.43
N ASN A 749 11.56 -4.10 22.34
CA ASN A 749 10.65 -5.21 22.54
C ASN A 749 9.46 -4.77 23.42
N PRO A 750 8.20 -4.88 22.97
CA PRO A 750 7.04 -4.62 23.82
C PRO A 750 6.95 -5.56 25.02
N LEU A 751 7.55 -6.76 24.94
CA LEU A 751 7.64 -7.73 26.02
C LEU A 751 8.85 -7.53 26.94
N ASP A 752 9.59 -6.43 26.81
CA ASP A 752 10.66 -6.13 27.76
C ASP A 752 10.07 -5.89 29.16
N HIS A 753 10.71 -6.46 30.19
CA HIS A 753 10.28 -6.33 31.58
C HIS A 753 10.13 -4.87 32.04
N PHE A 754 10.96 -3.95 31.53
CA PHE A 754 10.87 -2.53 31.90
C PHE A 754 9.55 -1.87 31.50
N ASN A 755 8.80 -2.44 30.54
CA ASN A 755 7.49 -1.92 30.18
C ASN A 755 6.41 -2.17 31.25
N PHE A 756 6.64 -3.11 32.17
CA PHE A 756 5.64 -3.53 33.17
C PHE A 756 6.02 -3.18 34.60
N ILE A 757 7.19 -2.58 34.79
CA ILE A 757 7.69 -2.17 36.10
C ILE A 757 7.47 -0.68 36.27
N LYS A 758 6.91 -0.29 37.41
CA LYS A 758 6.80 1.12 37.80
C LYS A 758 8.18 1.63 38.21
N THR A 759 8.84 2.35 37.32
CA THR A 759 10.12 3.02 37.59
C THR A 759 9.87 4.45 38.12
N GLU A 760 10.83 4.98 38.89
CA GLU A 760 10.77 6.37 39.38
C GLU A 760 10.99 7.39 38.26
N ASN A 761 11.72 7.00 37.21
CA ASN A 761 11.97 7.80 36.02
C ASN A 761 10.81 7.60 35.04
N SER A 762 9.95 8.62 34.89
CA SER A 762 8.99 8.97 33.81
C SER A 762 8.73 8.02 32.61
N GLN A 763 8.80 6.70 32.78
CA GLN A 763 8.63 5.73 31.72
C GLN A 763 7.15 5.41 31.54
N ILE A 764 6.69 5.43 30.29
CA ILE A 764 5.33 5.08 29.94
C ILE A 764 5.20 3.55 30.05
N MET A 765 4.45 3.08 31.04
CA MET A 765 4.17 1.66 31.24
C MET A 765 3.21 1.11 30.18
N SER A 766 3.37 -0.16 29.83
CA SER A 766 2.43 -0.88 28.98
C SER A 766 1.09 -1.02 29.69
N CYS A 767 0.01 -0.65 28.99
CA CYS A 767 -1.37 -0.90 29.46
C CYS A 767 -1.94 -2.18 28.84
N ASP A 768 -1.12 -2.97 28.14
CA ASP A 768 -1.54 -4.17 27.42
C ASP A 768 -1.39 -5.43 28.28
N ARG A 769 -2.54 -6.02 28.63
CA ARG A 769 -2.60 -7.22 29.46
C ARG A 769 -2.10 -8.47 28.75
N LYS A 770 -2.33 -8.62 27.45
CA LYS A 770 -1.79 -9.75 26.66
C LYS A 770 -0.27 -9.75 26.70
N ASN A 771 0.34 -8.58 26.54
CA ASN A 771 1.78 -8.45 26.59
C ASN A 771 2.34 -8.78 27.99
N LEU A 772 1.62 -8.38 29.06
CA LEU A 772 1.99 -8.79 30.42
C LEU A 772 1.89 -10.32 30.59
N GLU A 773 0.79 -10.93 30.19
CA GLU A 773 0.59 -12.38 30.27
C GLU A 773 1.66 -13.14 29.46
N ALA A 774 1.96 -12.69 28.23
CA ALA A 774 3.03 -13.25 27.41
C ALA A 774 4.40 -13.11 28.08
N ARG A 775 4.68 -11.97 28.73
CA ARG A 775 5.92 -11.77 29.49
C ARG A 775 6.00 -12.72 30.68
N GLU A 776 4.94 -12.87 31.46
CA GLU A 776 4.88 -13.85 32.57
C GLU A 776 5.13 -15.28 32.08
N TRP A 777 4.61 -15.64 30.90
CA TRP A 777 4.87 -16.95 30.28
C TRP A 777 6.33 -17.14 29.84
N LEU A 778 6.97 -16.09 29.33
CA LEU A 778 8.39 -16.12 28.98
C LEU A 778 9.27 -16.32 30.23
N GLU A 779 8.89 -15.75 31.37
CA GLU A 779 9.59 -15.93 32.64
C GLU A 779 9.41 -17.34 33.23
N LYS A 780 8.27 -18.00 32.98
CA LYS A 780 7.97 -19.36 33.46
C LYS A 780 8.82 -20.48 32.82
N ALA A 781 9.69 -20.17 31.84
CA ALA A 781 10.58 -21.12 31.16
C ALA A 781 9.88 -22.44 30.79
N ILE A 782 8.87 -22.37 29.91
CA ILE A 782 8.22 -23.60 29.41
C ILE A 782 9.24 -24.37 28.57
N PRO A 783 9.55 -25.65 28.89
CA PRO A 783 10.36 -26.46 28.01
C PRO A 783 9.63 -26.59 26.66
N THR A 784 10.23 -26.06 25.60
CA THR A 784 9.77 -26.27 24.23
C THR A 784 9.89 -27.76 23.91
N LYS A 785 8.83 -28.53 24.18
CA LYS A 785 8.71 -29.87 23.63
C LYS A 785 8.67 -29.70 22.12
N ASN A 786 9.70 -30.17 21.41
CA ASN A 786 9.63 -30.33 19.96
C ASN A 786 8.38 -31.15 19.65
N ILE A 787 7.35 -30.52 19.09
CA ILE A 787 6.06 -31.14 18.79
C ILE A 787 6.32 -32.14 17.67
N SER A 788 6.50 -33.40 18.03
CA SER A 788 6.71 -34.52 17.14
C SER A 788 5.71 -35.58 17.55
N LEU A 789 4.73 -35.84 16.70
CA LEU A 789 3.56 -36.64 17.08
C LEU A 789 3.89 -38.13 17.20
N ALA A 790 4.94 -38.58 16.51
CA ALA A 790 5.38 -39.97 16.47
C ALA A 790 6.60 -40.26 17.38
N LEU A 791 7.18 -39.26 18.05
CA LEU A 791 8.32 -39.45 18.95
C LEU A 791 7.89 -39.50 20.44
N PRO A 792 8.61 -40.26 21.29
CA PRO A 792 9.71 -41.17 20.94
C PRO A 792 9.20 -42.40 20.19
N LEU A 793 10.03 -42.95 19.29
CA LEU A 793 9.73 -44.19 18.58
C LEU A 793 9.57 -45.33 19.60
N LYS A 794 8.41 -45.97 19.65
CA LYS A 794 8.15 -47.11 20.56
C LYS A 794 7.90 -48.37 19.74
N ARG A 795 8.59 -49.47 20.07
CA ARG A 795 8.21 -50.81 19.62
C ARG A 795 7.06 -51.28 20.51
N LYS A 796 5.83 -51.26 20.01
CA LYS A 796 4.73 -52.01 20.62
C LYS A 796 4.61 -53.36 19.92
N GLU A 797 4.64 -54.45 20.68
CA GLU A 797 4.31 -55.77 20.17
C GLU A 797 2.90 -55.73 19.56
N ILE A 798 2.80 -56.17 18.31
CA ILE A 798 1.53 -56.19 17.57
C ILE A 798 0.69 -57.31 18.16
N ASN A 799 -0.20 -57.01 19.10
CA ASN A 799 -1.11 -58.00 19.67
C ASN A 799 -2.12 -58.42 18.59
N VAL A 800 -1.97 -59.65 18.09
CA VAL A 800 -2.60 -60.14 16.84
C VAL A 800 -4.09 -60.47 17.00
N SER A 801 -4.61 -60.52 18.23
CA SER A 801 -5.94 -61.09 18.52
C SER A 801 -7.13 -60.14 18.33
N GLU A 802 -6.94 -58.83 18.18
CA GLU A 802 -8.07 -57.86 18.15
C GLU A 802 -8.14 -56.97 16.90
N LEU A 803 -7.27 -57.18 15.91
CA LEU A 803 -7.16 -56.27 14.77
C LEU A 803 -8.03 -56.71 13.59
N LYS A 804 -9.06 -55.92 13.26
CA LYS A 804 -9.85 -56.07 12.02
C LYS A 804 -8.91 -56.07 10.82
N SER A 805 -8.92 -57.12 10.01
CA SER A 805 -8.15 -57.16 8.76
C SER A 805 -8.69 -56.09 7.80
N TYR A 806 -7.84 -55.13 7.42
CA TYR A 806 -8.19 -54.10 6.43
C TYR A 806 -8.22 -54.67 5.01
N SER A 807 -9.09 -54.11 4.16
CA SER A 807 -9.20 -54.44 2.73
C SER A 807 -7.90 -54.13 1.98
N PHE A 808 -7.72 -54.77 0.82
CA PHE A 808 -6.62 -54.50 -0.12
C PHE A 808 -6.38 -53.00 -0.36
N GLU A 809 -7.43 -52.22 -0.64
CA GLU A 809 -7.33 -50.78 -0.90
C GLU A 809 -6.73 -50.02 0.29
N LYS A 810 -7.21 -50.32 1.49
CA LYS A 810 -6.67 -49.72 2.70
C LYS A 810 -5.20 -50.11 2.86
N THR A 811 -4.85 -51.38 2.71
CA THR A 811 -3.43 -51.81 2.79
C THR A 811 -2.56 -51.11 1.75
N LYS A 812 -3.07 -50.92 0.53
CA LYS A 812 -2.41 -50.16 -0.54
C LYS A 812 -2.19 -48.70 -0.16
N GLU A 813 -3.21 -48.00 0.34
CA GLU A 813 -3.06 -46.60 0.76
C GLU A 813 -1.95 -46.41 1.81
N TRP A 814 -1.93 -47.28 2.82
CA TRP A 814 -0.91 -47.25 3.87
C TRP A 814 0.47 -47.56 3.31
N LEU A 815 0.58 -48.63 2.51
CA LEU A 815 1.85 -49.05 1.95
C LEU A 815 2.45 -47.97 1.03
N LEU A 816 1.62 -47.16 0.36
CA LEU A 816 2.10 -46.06 -0.47
C LEU A 816 2.45 -44.80 0.34
N ASN A 817 1.75 -44.55 1.46
CA ASN A 817 1.95 -43.36 2.28
C ASN A 817 1.70 -43.65 3.78
N PRO A 818 2.62 -44.31 4.49
CA PRO A 818 2.33 -44.82 5.83
C PRO A 818 2.11 -43.69 6.85
N GLN A 819 2.89 -42.61 6.78
CA GLN A 819 2.75 -41.46 7.68
C GLN A 819 1.50 -40.61 7.37
N ILE A 820 1.19 -40.37 6.10
CA ILE A 820 0.00 -39.60 5.71
C ILE A 820 -1.27 -40.34 6.10
N THR A 821 -1.32 -41.65 5.90
CA THR A 821 -2.48 -42.45 6.32
C THR A 821 -2.65 -42.44 7.83
N TRP A 822 -1.57 -42.60 8.60
CA TRP A 822 -1.63 -42.47 10.06
C TRP A 822 -2.15 -41.09 10.52
N LEU A 823 -1.65 -40.00 9.93
CA LEU A 823 -2.14 -38.64 10.22
C LEU A 823 -3.63 -38.48 9.88
N LYS A 824 -4.08 -39.02 8.73
CA LYS A 824 -5.50 -38.99 8.33
C LYS A 824 -6.41 -39.76 9.29
N GLU A 825 -5.97 -40.91 9.80
CA GLU A 825 -6.72 -41.68 10.81
C GLU A 825 -6.82 -40.93 12.16
N HIS A 826 -5.96 -39.93 12.39
CA HIS A 826 -6.02 -39.02 13.53
C HIS A 826 -6.65 -37.65 13.17
N GLU A 827 -7.32 -37.55 12.02
CA GLU A 827 -7.97 -36.33 11.52
C GLU A 827 -7.02 -35.13 11.30
N ILE A 828 -5.71 -35.41 11.13
CA ILE A 828 -4.69 -34.40 10.88
C ILE A 828 -4.37 -34.35 9.38
N GLN A 829 -4.60 -33.20 8.76
CA GLN A 829 -4.17 -32.93 7.39
C GLN A 829 -2.82 -32.20 7.41
N SER A 830 -1.83 -32.75 6.71
CA SER A 830 -0.47 -32.20 6.68
C SER A 830 -0.27 -31.08 5.66
N ARG A 831 -1.28 -30.71 4.88
CA ARG A 831 -1.16 -29.71 3.81
C ARG A 831 -2.37 -28.78 3.81
N GLU A 832 -2.09 -27.49 3.79
CA GLU A 832 -3.03 -26.48 3.32
C GLU A 832 -2.75 -26.25 1.82
N PHE A 833 -3.78 -26.33 0.98
CA PHE A 833 -3.63 -26.08 -0.45
C PHE A 833 -3.82 -24.58 -0.69
N VAL A 834 -2.76 -23.90 -1.12
CA VAL A 834 -2.84 -22.57 -1.71
C VAL A 834 -2.65 -22.75 -3.21
N ASN A 835 -3.70 -22.51 -3.99
CA ASN A 835 -3.57 -22.39 -5.44
C ASN A 835 -3.01 -21.00 -5.72
N LEU A 836 -1.70 -20.91 -5.92
CA LEU A 836 -1.07 -19.67 -6.34
C LEU A 836 -1.57 -19.30 -7.73
N ILE A 837 -1.83 -18.01 -7.95
CA ILE A 837 -2.22 -17.49 -9.26
C ILE A 837 -0.97 -17.34 -10.11
N GLU A 838 -1.04 -17.83 -11.34
CA GLU A 838 0.06 -17.81 -12.30
C GLU A 838 -0.14 -16.64 -13.27
N ASP A 839 0.69 -15.61 -13.15
CA ASP A 839 0.63 -14.39 -13.97
C ASP A 839 1.45 -14.48 -15.27
N ASN A 840 2.28 -15.51 -15.41
CA ASN A 840 3.25 -15.65 -16.49
C ASN A 840 3.03 -16.92 -17.29
N ASP A 841 3.25 -16.83 -18.59
CA ASP A 841 3.28 -18.01 -19.45
C ASP A 841 4.49 -18.88 -19.13
N PHE A 842 4.30 -20.19 -19.18
CA PHE A 842 5.40 -21.14 -19.11
C PHE A 842 6.26 -21.06 -20.38
N LEU A 843 7.56 -20.87 -20.20
CA LEU A 843 8.54 -20.96 -21.30
C LEU A 843 8.87 -22.42 -21.64
N GLU A 844 8.77 -23.30 -20.64
CA GLU A 844 8.97 -24.74 -20.73
C GLU A 844 7.99 -25.44 -19.80
N LEU A 845 7.65 -26.68 -20.12
CA LEU A 845 6.82 -27.50 -19.23
C LEU A 845 7.65 -27.97 -18.03
N SER A 846 7.09 -27.89 -16.83
CA SER A 846 7.70 -28.51 -15.66
C SER A 846 7.78 -30.03 -15.84
N GLU A 847 8.72 -30.69 -15.15
CA GLU A 847 8.79 -32.15 -15.17
C GLU A 847 7.51 -32.81 -14.63
N LEU A 848 6.75 -32.13 -13.76
CA LEU A 848 5.46 -32.58 -13.28
C LEU A 848 4.40 -32.58 -14.41
N GLU A 849 4.34 -31.52 -15.21
CA GLU A 849 3.40 -31.42 -16.34
C GLU A 849 3.76 -32.41 -17.44
N ARG A 850 5.05 -32.51 -17.80
CA ARG A 850 5.53 -33.53 -18.73
C ARG A 850 5.15 -34.94 -18.26
N TYR A 851 5.28 -35.21 -16.95
CA TYR A 851 4.84 -36.47 -16.33
C TYR A 851 3.32 -36.67 -16.45
N LYS A 852 2.51 -35.65 -16.13
CA LYS A 852 1.04 -35.71 -16.22
C LYS A 852 0.58 -35.98 -17.66
N LEU A 853 1.13 -35.28 -18.64
CA LEU A 853 0.77 -35.44 -20.06
C LEU A 853 1.11 -36.83 -20.60
N LEU A 854 2.33 -37.31 -20.32
CA LEU A 854 2.74 -38.66 -20.70
C LEU A 854 1.90 -39.75 -20.01
N LYS A 855 1.56 -39.54 -18.73
CA LYS A 855 0.69 -40.46 -17.97
C LYS A 855 -0.74 -40.46 -18.52
N HIS A 856 -1.28 -39.29 -18.88
CA HIS A 856 -2.61 -39.18 -19.48
C HIS A 856 -2.64 -39.88 -20.85
N ARG A 857 -1.63 -39.68 -21.70
CA ARG A 857 -1.48 -40.41 -22.98
C ARG A 857 -1.39 -41.92 -22.75
N LEU A 858 -0.68 -42.37 -21.71
CA LEU A 858 -0.59 -43.78 -21.34
C LEU A 858 -1.93 -44.39 -20.93
N GLN A 859 -2.77 -43.63 -20.23
CA GLN A 859 -4.08 -44.09 -19.77
C GLN A 859 -5.14 -44.08 -20.89
N SER A 860 -5.04 -43.15 -21.84
CA SER A 860 -5.98 -43.00 -22.95
C SER A 860 -5.63 -43.84 -24.18
N SER A 861 -4.36 -44.21 -24.36
CA SER A 861 -3.92 -45.03 -25.49
C SER A 861 -4.16 -46.52 -25.26
N ASP A 862 -4.67 -47.23 -26.27
CA ASP A 862 -4.73 -48.68 -26.24
C ASP A 862 -3.37 -49.30 -26.62
N LEU A 863 -2.60 -49.70 -25.59
CA LEU A 863 -1.28 -50.31 -25.73
C LEU A 863 -1.26 -51.58 -26.60
N LEU A 864 -2.41 -52.20 -26.89
CA LEU A 864 -2.51 -53.39 -27.74
C LEU A 864 -2.44 -53.08 -29.24
N ASN A 865 -2.87 -51.87 -29.63
CA ASN A 865 -3.09 -51.47 -31.02
C ASN A 865 -2.08 -50.41 -31.51
N ILE A 866 -1.10 -50.03 -30.70
CA ILE A 866 -0.03 -49.12 -31.11
C ILE A 866 0.89 -49.87 -32.09
N ASN A 867 0.64 -49.71 -33.39
CA ASN A 867 1.52 -50.25 -34.43
C ASN A 867 2.93 -49.66 -34.26
N HIS A 868 3.90 -50.52 -33.94
CA HIS A 868 5.32 -50.18 -33.79
C HIS A 868 5.93 -49.39 -34.97
N THR A 869 5.24 -49.37 -36.12
CA THR A 869 5.67 -48.78 -37.39
C THR A 869 4.87 -47.53 -37.82
N LYS A 870 3.76 -47.20 -37.15
CA LYS A 870 2.99 -45.96 -37.38
C LYS A 870 2.61 -45.36 -36.02
N ASN A 871 3.56 -44.69 -35.38
CA ASN A 871 3.22 -43.77 -34.30
C ASN A 871 2.58 -42.52 -34.91
N ASP A 872 1.41 -42.12 -34.41
CA ASP A 872 0.84 -40.80 -34.69
C ASP A 872 1.82 -39.73 -34.20
N SER A 873 2.59 -39.18 -35.14
CA SER A 873 3.49 -38.06 -34.89
C SER A 873 2.74 -36.83 -34.39
N ASN A 874 1.43 -36.75 -34.67
CA ASN A 874 0.61 -35.57 -34.44
C ASN A 874 -0.29 -35.67 -33.20
N TYR A 875 -0.19 -36.73 -32.38
CA TYR A 875 -1.05 -36.93 -31.20
C TYR A 875 -1.14 -35.69 -30.29
N TRP A 876 0.01 -35.05 -30.01
CA TRP A 876 0.06 -33.88 -29.13
C TRP A 876 -0.63 -32.66 -29.73
N GLU A 877 -0.59 -32.53 -31.05
CA GLU A 877 -1.30 -31.46 -31.76
C GLU A 877 -2.80 -31.77 -31.81
N GLU A 878 -3.19 -32.96 -32.25
CA GLU A 878 -4.60 -33.34 -32.40
C GLU A 878 -5.40 -33.31 -31.09
N ASN A 879 -4.76 -33.61 -29.94
CA ASN A 879 -5.47 -33.71 -28.65
C ASN A 879 -5.34 -32.48 -27.74
N TYR A 880 -4.36 -31.60 -27.97
CA TYR A 880 -4.08 -30.47 -27.08
C TYR A 880 -3.95 -29.11 -27.80
N SER A 881 -4.10 -29.07 -29.13
CA SER A 881 -4.18 -27.82 -29.88
C SER A 881 -5.33 -26.95 -29.36
N GLY A 882 -5.12 -25.64 -29.25
CA GLY A 882 -6.11 -24.70 -28.71
C GLY A 882 -6.45 -24.87 -27.23
N LYS A 883 -5.77 -25.75 -26.47
CA LYS A 883 -6.02 -25.94 -25.02
C LYS A 883 -5.14 -25.10 -24.10
N GLY A 884 -4.13 -24.39 -24.63
CA GLY A 884 -3.22 -23.57 -23.82
C GLY A 884 -2.34 -24.41 -22.88
N VAL A 885 -2.01 -25.64 -23.27
CA VAL A 885 -1.16 -26.53 -22.46
C VAL A 885 0.33 -26.31 -22.77
N PHE A 886 0.65 -25.98 -24.02
CA PHE A 886 2.04 -25.85 -24.48
C PHE A 886 2.51 -24.40 -24.46
N PRO A 887 3.81 -24.15 -24.19
CA PRO A 887 4.42 -22.84 -24.37
C PRO A 887 4.18 -22.26 -25.77
N PRO A 888 4.18 -20.92 -25.92
CA PRO A 888 3.89 -20.28 -27.19
C PRO A 888 4.97 -20.56 -28.26
N LYS A 889 4.53 -20.61 -29.51
CA LYS A 889 5.37 -20.65 -30.73
C LYS A 889 6.43 -21.76 -30.70
N GLY A 890 7.71 -21.40 -30.92
CA GLY A 890 8.81 -22.36 -31.10
C GLY A 890 9.07 -23.23 -29.87
N SER A 891 8.87 -22.71 -28.66
CA SER A 891 9.03 -23.47 -27.42
C SER A 891 8.02 -24.63 -27.34
N GLY A 892 6.77 -24.40 -27.76
CA GLY A 892 5.76 -25.44 -27.81
C GLY A 892 6.09 -26.58 -28.77
N LEU A 893 6.71 -26.27 -29.92
CA LEU A 893 7.18 -27.31 -30.86
C LEU A 893 8.29 -28.17 -30.23
N ILE A 894 9.26 -27.54 -29.57
CA ILE A 894 10.36 -28.24 -28.88
C ILE A 894 9.81 -29.16 -27.77
N GLU A 895 8.84 -28.70 -26.98
CA GLU A 895 8.20 -29.52 -25.95
C GLU A 895 7.44 -30.71 -26.52
N LYS A 896 6.72 -30.52 -27.63
CA LYS A 896 6.03 -31.61 -28.34
C LYS A 896 7.03 -32.66 -28.84
N ASP A 897 8.14 -32.22 -29.45
CA ASP A 897 9.20 -33.12 -29.92
C ASP A 897 9.83 -33.91 -28.77
N LEU A 898 10.10 -33.23 -27.65
CA LEU A 898 10.67 -33.84 -26.44
C LEU A 898 9.69 -34.84 -25.80
N LEU A 899 8.41 -34.52 -25.72
CA LEU A 899 7.38 -35.45 -25.25
C LEU A 899 7.22 -36.63 -26.19
N GLN A 900 7.31 -36.42 -27.50
CA GLN A 900 7.26 -37.48 -28.49
C GLN A 900 8.50 -38.40 -28.41
N GLU A 901 9.70 -37.85 -28.22
CA GLU A 901 10.93 -38.64 -27.98
C GLU A 901 10.77 -39.49 -26.71
N ARG A 902 10.32 -38.88 -25.59
CA ARG A 902 10.08 -39.60 -24.33
C ARG A 902 9.02 -40.69 -24.48
N TRP A 903 7.94 -40.41 -25.21
CA TRP A 903 6.89 -41.39 -25.49
C TRP A 903 7.41 -42.56 -26.33
N ASN A 904 8.14 -42.28 -27.40
CA ASN A 904 8.76 -43.31 -28.26
C ASN A 904 9.71 -44.19 -27.44
N ASN A 905 10.53 -43.60 -26.57
CA ASN A 905 11.43 -44.33 -25.68
C ASN A 905 10.66 -45.21 -24.69
N LEU A 906 9.58 -44.69 -24.10
CA LEU A 906 8.72 -45.43 -23.16
C LEU A 906 8.06 -46.64 -23.84
N ILE A 907 7.44 -46.43 -24.99
CA ILE A 907 6.78 -47.48 -25.76
C ILE A 907 7.79 -48.55 -26.21
N SER A 908 8.96 -48.14 -26.68
CA SER A 908 10.03 -49.07 -27.05
C SER A 908 10.47 -49.94 -25.87
N ALA A 909 10.60 -49.36 -24.67
CA ALA A 909 10.94 -50.09 -23.45
C ALA A 909 9.84 -51.07 -23.04
N ILE A 910 8.55 -50.71 -23.22
CA ILE A 910 7.42 -51.59 -22.93
C ILE A 910 7.42 -52.78 -23.88
N TYR A 911 7.52 -52.56 -25.19
CA TYR A 911 7.49 -53.65 -26.17
C TYR A 911 8.73 -54.54 -26.15
N ALA A 912 9.88 -54.03 -25.68
CA ALA A 912 11.06 -54.84 -25.43
C ALA A 912 10.80 -55.98 -24.42
N THR A 913 9.74 -55.89 -23.60
CA THR A 913 9.34 -56.95 -22.66
C THR A 913 8.56 -58.11 -23.30
N GLY A 914 8.14 -57.99 -24.57
CA GLY A 914 7.42 -59.00 -25.34
C GLY A 914 6.04 -58.55 -25.83
N LYS A 915 5.27 -59.47 -26.44
CA LYS A 915 3.92 -59.17 -26.96
C LYS A 915 3.00 -58.72 -25.82
N ILE A 916 2.48 -57.49 -25.92
CA ILE A 916 1.62 -56.90 -24.90
C ILE A 916 0.24 -57.57 -24.94
N THR A 917 -0.25 -58.01 -23.79
CA THR A 917 -1.64 -58.46 -23.60
C THR A 917 -2.23 -57.75 -22.39
N LYS A 918 -3.50 -57.37 -22.48
CA LYS A 918 -4.26 -56.76 -21.38
C LYS A 918 -5.19 -57.82 -20.83
N ARG A 919 -5.19 -58.03 -19.50
CA ARG A 919 -6.08 -58.98 -18.84
C ARG A 919 -6.85 -58.24 -17.76
N SER A 920 -8.17 -58.28 -17.83
CA SER A 920 -9.02 -57.91 -16.70
C SER A 920 -8.94 -59.03 -15.68
N ILE A 921 -8.61 -58.68 -14.44
CA ILE A 921 -8.52 -59.62 -13.33
C ILE A 921 -9.53 -59.16 -12.29
N GLU A 922 -10.62 -59.92 -12.17
CA GLU A 922 -11.64 -59.75 -11.15
C GLU A 922 -11.40 -60.79 -10.05
N MET A 923 -11.01 -60.32 -8.88
CA MET A 923 -10.79 -61.11 -7.68
C MET A 923 -11.42 -60.38 -6.50
N GLN A 924 -11.81 -61.11 -5.43
CA GLN A 924 -12.63 -60.63 -4.31
C GLN A 924 -12.35 -59.21 -3.75
N GLU A 925 -11.12 -58.70 -3.81
CA GLU A 925 -10.76 -57.35 -3.35
C GLU A 925 -9.91 -56.55 -4.37
N LEU A 926 -9.74 -57.06 -5.59
CA LEU A 926 -8.98 -56.41 -6.64
C LEU A 926 -9.72 -56.57 -7.97
N GLU A 927 -10.21 -55.45 -8.47
CA GLU A 927 -10.72 -55.31 -9.83
C GLU A 927 -9.80 -54.35 -10.56
N GLY A 928 -9.24 -54.81 -11.68
CA GLY A 928 -8.35 -53.96 -12.46
C GLY A 928 -7.82 -54.64 -13.71
N GLU A 929 -7.49 -53.80 -14.69
CA GLU A 929 -6.83 -54.23 -15.91
C GLU A 929 -5.31 -54.17 -15.73
N PHE A 930 -4.65 -55.28 -16.03
CA PHE A 930 -3.20 -55.39 -15.93
C PHE A 930 -2.57 -55.64 -17.30
N TYR A 931 -1.42 -55.01 -17.52
CA TYR A 931 -0.63 -55.18 -18.74
C TYR A 931 0.42 -56.28 -18.54
N PHE A 932 0.52 -57.19 -19.52
CA PHE A 932 1.48 -58.28 -19.54
C PHE A 932 2.37 -58.22 -20.80
N GLY A 933 3.69 -58.26 -20.62
CA GLY A 933 4.68 -58.42 -21.68
C GLY A 933 5.03 -59.89 -21.83
N GLY A 934 4.50 -60.52 -22.87
CA GLY A 934 4.52 -61.97 -23.01
C GLY A 934 3.77 -62.66 -21.87
N LYS A 935 4.50 -63.19 -20.88
CA LYS A 935 3.94 -63.82 -19.67
C LYS A 935 4.16 -63.01 -18.39
N ASN A 936 5.02 -61.98 -18.44
CA ASN A 936 5.40 -61.18 -17.28
C ASN A 936 4.43 -60.02 -17.08
N LEU A 937 4.14 -59.67 -15.83
CA LEU A 937 3.34 -58.49 -15.48
C LEU A 937 4.19 -57.23 -15.68
N ILE A 938 3.63 -56.16 -16.24
CA ILE A 938 4.34 -54.89 -16.42
C ILE A 938 3.73 -53.85 -15.49
N GLN A 939 4.58 -53.19 -14.69
CA GLN A 939 4.22 -52.00 -13.92
C GLN A 939 4.97 -50.80 -14.53
N ILE A 940 4.24 -49.83 -15.05
CA ILE A 940 4.80 -48.68 -15.78
C ILE A 940 4.78 -47.45 -14.87
N GLU A 941 5.92 -46.78 -14.75
CA GLU A 941 6.06 -45.47 -14.11
C GLU A 941 6.75 -44.50 -15.06
N VAL A 942 6.10 -43.37 -15.33
CA VAL A 942 6.61 -42.34 -16.24
C VAL A 942 7.70 -41.48 -15.56
N GLY A 943 7.81 -41.55 -14.24
CA GLY A 943 8.85 -40.91 -13.43
C GLY A 943 10.00 -41.85 -13.07
N SER A 944 10.95 -41.35 -12.27
CA SER A 944 12.01 -42.20 -11.72
C SER A 944 11.45 -43.24 -10.76
N LEU A 945 12.17 -44.35 -10.56
CA LEU A 945 11.80 -45.33 -9.54
C LEU A 945 11.67 -44.65 -8.18
N LYS A 946 10.47 -44.74 -7.58
CA LYS A 946 10.16 -44.25 -6.24
C LYS A 946 9.67 -45.40 -5.37
N TYR A 947 9.69 -45.20 -4.07
CA TYR A 947 9.16 -46.16 -3.09
C TYR A 947 7.75 -46.63 -3.46
N LYS A 948 6.86 -45.68 -3.80
CA LYS A 948 5.46 -45.95 -4.14
C LYS A 948 5.32 -46.91 -5.32
N THR A 949 6.12 -46.73 -6.36
CA THR A 949 6.05 -47.55 -7.57
C THR A 949 6.46 -48.98 -7.29
N LEU A 950 7.57 -49.17 -6.57
CA LEU A 950 8.06 -50.49 -6.19
C LEU A 950 7.07 -51.21 -5.27
N MET A 951 6.54 -50.50 -4.27
CA MET A 951 5.55 -51.05 -3.34
C MET A 951 4.23 -51.41 -4.02
N ASN A 952 3.75 -50.59 -4.96
CA ASN A 952 2.56 -50.90 -5.75
C ASN A 952 2.78 -52.15 -6.61
N GLY A 953 3.92 -52.23 -7.30
CA GLY A 953 4.30 -53.41 -8.09
C GLY A 953 4.40 -54.68 -7.25
N TRP A 954 5.00 -54.58 -6.05
CA TRP A 954 5.10 -55.67 -5.10
C TRP A 954 3.75 -56.15 -4.59
N LEU A 955 2.88 -55.22 -4.18
CA LEU A 955 1.55 -55.54 -3.70
C LEU A 955 0.71 -56.23 -4.78
N ASN A 956 0.73 -55.71 -6.00
CA ASN A 956 0.06 -56.32 -7.15
C ASN A 956 0.62 -57.73 -7.45
N HIS A 957 1.95 -57.90 -7.42
CA HIS A 957 2.60 -59.20 -7.64
C HIS A 957 2.19 -60.24 -6.59
N LEU A 958 2.20 -59.87 -5.30
CA LEU A 958 1.78 -60.74 -4.21
C LEU A 958 0.31 -61.15 -4.32
N TYR A 959 -0.56 -60.20 -4.65
CA TYR A 959 -1.99 -60.47 -4.76
C TYR A 959 -2.30 -61.43 -5.91
N LEU A 960 -1.69 -61.22 -7.09
CA LEU A 960 -1.83 -62.11 -8.24
C LEU A 960 -1.24 -63.51 -7.96
N SER A 961 -0.08 -63.57 -7.32
CA SER A 961 0.57 -64.85 -6.96
C SER A 961 -0.20 -65.61 -5.89
N ALA A 962 -0.89 -64.93 -4.98
CA ALA A 962 -1.72 -65.56 -3.95
C ALA A 962 -3.02 -66.16 -4.52
N ASN A 963 -3.61 -65.54 -5.55
CA ASN A 963 -4.98 -65.83 -5.99
C ASN A 963 -5.12 -66.49 -7.38
N SER A 964 -4.11 -66.38 -8.27
CA SER A 964 -4.19 -66.92 -9.66
C SER A 964 -3.11 -67.91 -10.07
N SER A 965 -2.33 -68.45 -9.13
CA SER A 965 -1.14 -69.28 -9.46
C SER A 965 -0.18 -68.56 -10.42
N PHE A 966 -0.08 -67.23 -10.32
CA PHE A 966 0.82 -66.42 -11.13
C PHE A 966 2.27 -66.81 -10.80
N ASN A 967 3.02 -67.31 -11.79
CA ASN A 967 4.39 -67.83 -11.62
C ASN A 967 5.37 -67.16 -12.61
N TYR A 968 5.13 -65.89 -12.93
CA TYR A 968 5.96 -65.11 -13.86
C TYR A 968 6.51 -63.86 -13.17
N LYS A 969 7.45 -63.18 -13.83
CA LYS A 969 8.08 -61.98 -13.26
C LYS A 969 7.14 -60.77 -13.33
N THR A 970 7.35 -59.80 -12.45
CA THR A 970 6.83 -58.43 -12.64
C THR A 970 7.96 -57.49 -13.00
N LEU A 971 7.86 -56.81 -14.14
CA LEU A 971 8.87 -55.89 -14.65
C LEU A 971 8.42 -54.45 -14.33
N ILE A 972 9.26 -53.69 -13.63
CA ILE A 972 9.00 -52.28 -13.31
C ILE A 972 9.78 -51.41 -14.28
N ILE A 973 9.07 -50.76 -15.19
CA ILE A 973 9.65 -49.83 -16.16
C ILE A 973 9.60 -48.42 -15.55
N SER A 974 10.76 -47.75 -15.45
CA SER A 974 10.81 -46.38 -14.93
C SER A 974 11.84 -45.53 -15.68
N LYS A 975 11.74 -44.21 -15.47
CA LYS A 975 12.62 -43.20 -16.05
C LYS A 975 14.02 -43.30 -15.43
N LYS A 976 15.04 -43.39 -16.28
CA LYS A 976 16.45 -43.24 -15.90
C LYS A 976 17.10 -42.12 -16.68
N THR A 977 17.95 -41.37 -16.00
CA THR A 977 18.73 -40.30 -16.62
C THR A 977 20.13 -40.82 -16.85
N ASP A 978 20.56 -40.83 -18.11
CA ASP A 978 21.88 -41.31 -18.51
C ASP A 978 23.00 -40.29 -18.19
N TYR A 979 24.27 -40.69 -18.29
CA TYR A 979 25.43 -39.82 -17.99
C TYR A 979 25.49 -38.56 -18.87
N ARG A 980 24.87 -38.59 -20.05
CA ARG A 980 24.69 -37.43 -20.96
C ARG A 980 23.46 -36.57 -20.64
N LYS A 981 22.81 -36.81 -19.50
CA LYS A 981 21.53 -36.19 -19.10
C LYS A 981 20.34 -36.46 -20.04
N LYS A 982 20.46 -37.44 -20.95
CA LYS A 982 19.33 -37.90 -21.76
C LYS A 982 18.41 -38.81 -20.94
N ILE A 983 17.11 -38.70 -21.20
CA ILE A 983 16.08 -39.47 -20.49
C ILE A 983 15.73 -40.72 -21.30
N GLN A 984 15.87 -41.87 -20.66
CA GLN A 984 15.49 -43.17 -21.22
C GLN A 984 14.58 -43.92 -20.24
N PHE A 985 13.81 -44.86 -20.77
CA PHE A 985 12.98 -45.76 -19.98
C PHE A 985 13.56 -47.17 -20.11
N GLU A 986 13.73 -47.85 -18.98
CA GLU A 986 14.23 -49.22 -18.94
C GLU A 986 13.58 -50.02 -17.80
N VAL A 987 13.75 -51.34 -17.84
CA VAL A 987 13.37 -52.20 -16.71
C VAL A 987 14.30 -51.92 -15.55
N SER A 988 13.81 -51.15 -14.59
CA SER A 988 14.57 -50.67 -13.44
C SER A 988 14.68 -51.71 -12.31
N LYS A 989 13.65 -52.54 -12.14
CA LYS A 989 13.62 -53.66 -11.18
C LYS A 989 12.75 -54.80 -11.71
N GLU A 990 13.15 -56.03 -11.38
CA GLU A 990 12.38 -57.24 -11.67
C GLU A 990 11.94 -57.91 -10.38
N ILE A 991 10.64 -58.18 -10.21
CA ILE A 991 10.14 -59.03 -9.12
C ILE A 991 10.08 -60.47 -9.64
N LEU A 992 10.77 -61.38 -8.96
CA LEU A 992 10.86 -62.80 -9.29
C LEU A 992 9.58 -63.55 -8.92
N PRO A 993 9.25 -64.67 -9.59
CA PRO A 993 8.06 -65.47 -9.28
C PRO A 993 8.04 -66.01 -7.86
N ILE A 994 6.88 -65.93 -7.19
CA ILE A 994 6.68 -66.43 -5.82
C ILE A 994 5.61 -67.52 -5.82
N ASN A 995 5.83 -68.58 -5.05
CA ASN A 995 4.84 -69.64 -4.91
C ASN A 995 3.58 -69.15 -4.14
N THR A 996 2.43 -69.76 -4.40
CA THR A 996 1.12 -69.34 -3.84
C THR A 996 1.09 -69.33 -2.31
N LYS A 997 1.77 -70.28 -1.65
CA LYS A 997 1.80 -70.38 -0.18
C LYS A 997 2.59 -69.22 0.45
N GLU A 998 3.74 -68.89 -0.14
CA GLU A 998 4.61 -67.80 0.27
C GLU A 998 3.99 -66.44 -0.03
N ALA A 999 3.35 -66.28 -1.19
CA ALA A 999 2.61 -65.08 -1.53
C ALA A 999 1.48 -64.79 -0.52
N LYS A 1000 0.68 -65.81 -0.14
CA LYS A 1000 -0.36 -65.69 0.90
C LYS A 1000 0.23 -65.34 2.27
N LYS A 1001 1.40 -65.87 2.62
CA LYS A 1001 2.10 -65.55 3.88
C LYS A 1001 2.54 -64.09 3.90
N ASN A 1002 3.19 -63.61 2.85
CA ASN A 1002 3.67 -62.25 2.73
C ASN A 1002 2.52 -61.24 2.69
N LEU A 1003 1.42 -61.54 1.99
CA LEU A 1003 0.23 -60.70 1.96
C LEU A 1003 -0.41 -60.56 3.34
N ARG A 1004 -0.58 -61.66 4.09
CA ARG A 1004 -1.07 -61.64 5.49
C ARG A 1004 -0.17 -60.81 6.41
N GLN A 1005 1.14 -60.88 6.22
CA GLN A 1005 2.10 -60.06 6.96
C GLN A 1005 1.94 -58.57 6.63
N LEU A 1006 1.80 -58.20 5.35
CA LEU A 1006 1.56 -56.81 4.95
C LEU A 1006 0.26 -56.25 5.53
N HIS A 1007 -0.84 -57.00 5.53
CA HIS A 1007 -2.08 -56.56 6.18
C HIS A 1007 -1.90 -56.29 7.68
N ARG A 1008 -1.12 -57.14 8.38
CA ARG A 1008 -0.79 -56.92 9.80
C ARG A 1008 0.03 -55.65 10.01
N LEU A 1009 1.05 -55.43 9.18
CA LEU A 1009 1.87 -54.21 9.25
C LEU A 1009 1.06 -52.95 8.95
N ALA A 1010 0.20 -53.00 7.93
CA ALA A 1010 -0.67 -51.88 7.59
C ALA A 1010 -1.64 -51.53 8.71
N THR A 1011 -2.13 -52.55 9.42
CA THR A 1011 -3.01 -52.34 10.57
C THR A 1011 -2.26 -51.71 11.75
N ALA A 1012 -1.07 -52.23 12.05
CA ALA A 1012 -0.21 -51.67 13.09
C ALA A 1012 0.23 -50.23 12.79
N GLY A 1013 0.62 -49.97 11.53
CA GLY A 1013 1.13 -48.70 11.03
C GLY A 1013 0.07 -47.60 10.83
N ARG A 1014 -1.22 -47.98 10.74
CA ARG A 1014 -2.35 -47.04 10.79
C ARG A 1014 -2.73 -46.64 12.22
N ASN A 1015 -2.60 -47.58 13.17
CA ASN A 1015 -2.90 -47.30 14.58
C ASN A 1015 -1.74 -46.57 15.25
N ASN A 1016 -0.50 -46.93 14.92
CA ASN A 1016 0.72 -46.27 15.40
C ASN A 1016 1.54 -45.83 14.19
N CYS A 1017 2.12 -44.62 14.22
CA CYS A 1017 2.92 -44.13 13.12
C CYS A 1017 4.03 -45.14 12.76
N TRP A 1018 4.12 -45.50 11.48
CA TRP A 1018 5.21 -46.34 11.01
C TRP A 1018 6.55 -45.61 11.25
N PRO A 1019 7.50 -46.21 12.00
CA PRO A 1019 8.65 -45.49 12.54
C PRO A 1019 9.75 -45.22 11.50
N ILE A 1020 9.62 -45.76 10.29
CA ILE A 1020 10.65 -45.67 9.25
C ILE A 1020 10.13 -44.80 8.11
N PRO A 1021 10.87 -43.75 7.71
CA PRO A 1021 10.51 -42.95 6.55
C PRO A 1021 10.66 -43.79 5.26
N PRO A 1022 9.66 -43.77 4.35
CA PRO A 1022 9.55 -44.71 3.25
C PRO A 1022 10.68 -44.61 2.21
N GLU A 1023 11.05 -43.41 1.76
CA GLU A 1023 12.08 -43.26 0.71
C GLU A 1023 13.48 -43.53 1.26
N SER A 1024 13.81 -42.99 2.44
CA SER A 1024 15.11 -43.22 3.09
C SER A 1024 15.28 -44.66 3.54
N GLY A 1025 14.21 -45.28 4.06
CA GLY A 1025 14.20 -46.70 4.42
C GLY A 1025 14.43 -47.62 3.22
N LEU A 1026 13.85 -47.31 2.05
CA LEU A 1026 14.09 -48.08 0.84
C LEU A 1026 15.55 -47.99 0.37
N ASP A 1027 16.13 -46.78 0.34
CA ASP A 1027 17.51 -46.57 -0.08
C ASP A 1027 18.49 -47.33 0.86
N TYR A 1028 18.22 -47.35 2.17
CA TYR A 1028 18.98 -48.17 3.13
C TYR A 1028 18.82 -49.67 2.83
N ALA A 1029 17.59 -50.15 2.69
CA ALA A 1029 17.29 -51.56 2.49
C ALA A 1029 17.92 -52.12 1.19
N LEU A 1030 17.92 -51.34 0.10
CA LEU A 1030 18.59 -51.69 -1.15
C LEU A 1030 20.12 -51.74 -0.98
N ALA A 1031 20.71 -50.76 -0.28
CA ALA A 1031 22.15 -50.72 -0.04
C ALA A 1031 22.64 -51.92 0.80
N THR A 1032 21.86 -52.34 1.79
CA THR A 1032 22.16 -53.53 2.61
C THR A 1032 22.18 -54.80 1.76
N LYS A 1033 21.26 -54.93 0.79
CA LYS A 1033 21.21 -56.10 -0.11
C LYS A 1033 22.41 -56.15 -1.06
N ASP A 1034 22.86 -55.00 -1.57
CA ASP A 1034 23.96 -54.90 -2.53
C ASP A 1034 25.35 -54.99 -1.86
N ASN A 1035 25.44 -55.30 -0.55
CA ASN A 1035 26.65 -55.31 0.27
C ASN A 1035 27.45 -53.99 0.18
N ASN A 1036 26.76 -52.86 0.00
CA ASN A 1036 27.38 -51.54 -0.09
C ASN A 1036 27.70 -51.04 1.33
N LYS A 1037 28.96 -50.70 1.63
CA LYS A 1037 29.42 -50.30 2.98
C LYS A 1037 28.93 -48.92 3.47
N ASN A 1038 28.07 -48.25 2.71
CA ASN A 1038 27.65 -46.86 2.92
C ASN A 1038 26.13 -46.73 3.15
N GLU A 1039 25.46 -47.76 3.67
CA GLU A 1039 24.00 -47.79 3.86
C GLU A 1039 23.47 -46.67 4.77
N GLN A 1040 24.17 -46.36 5.86
CA GLN A 1040 23.80 -45.28 6.78
C GLN A 1040 23.93 -43.89 6.14
N ASP A 1041 24.97 -43.68 5.32
CA ASP A 1041 25.20 -42.42 4.59
C ASP A 1041 24.12 -42.19 3.53
N LEU A 1042 23.66 -43.25 2.85
CA LEU A 1042 22.55 -43.16 1.89
C LEU A 1042 21.23 -42.81 2.58
N PHE A 1043 20.92 -43.41 3.73
CA PHE A 1043 19.75 -43.04 4.53
C PHE A 1043 19.84 -41.58 4.98
N GLN A 1044 21.01 -41.14 5.47
CA GLN A 1044 21.21 -39.78 5.91
C GLN A 1044 21.03 -38.77 4.77
N LYS A 1045 21.66 -39.01 3.61
CA LYS A 1045 21.53 -38.14 2.44
C LYS A 1045 20.08 -38.04 1.95
N LYS A 1046 19.34 -39.15 1.99
CA LYS A 1046 17.94 -39.16 1.56
C LYS A 1046 17.00 -38.50 2.57
N TRP A 1047 17.23 -38.71 3.86
CA TRP A 1047 16.42 -38.16 4.94
C TRP A 1047 16.67 -36.67 5.15
N GLU A 1048 17.94 -36.27 5.28
CA GLU A 1048 18.36 -34.92 5.63
C GLU A 1048 18.51 -34.00 4.42
N GLY A 1049 18.71 -34.56 3.23
CA GLY A 1049 18.99 -33.84 2.00
C GLY A 1049 20.48 -33.56 1.79
N ASP A 1050 20.80 -32.98 0.65
CA ASP A 1050 22.13 -32.45 0.32
C ASP A 1050 22.00 -31.08 -0.38
N LEU A 1051 23.11 -30.50 -0.86
CA LEU A 1051 23.11 -29.19 -1.55
C LEU A 1051 22.25 -29.17 -2.82
N TYR A 1052 21.91 -30.32 -3.40
CA TYR A 1052 21.21 -30.45 -4.68
C TYR A 1052 19.84 -31.13 -4.57
N ARG A 1053 19.54 -31.78 -3.44
CA ARG A 1053 18.32 -32.56 -3.22
C ARG A 1053 17.71 -32.24 -1.87
N GLN A 1054 16.42 -31.94 -1.91
CA GLN A 1054 15.62 -31.78 -0.71
C GLN A 1054 15.48 -33.10 0.06
N GLY A 1055 15.70 -33.07 1.37
CA GLY A 1055 15.57 -34.24 2.23
C GLY A 1055 14.12 -34.66 2.44
N GLU A 1056 13.87 -35.96 2.62
CA GLU A 1056 12.53 -36.50 2.91
C GLU A 1056 11.91 -35.88 4.18
N ARG A 1057 12.74 -35.50 5.17
CA ARG A 1057 12.31 -34.86 6.43
C ARG A 1057 11.61 -33.53 6.23
N GLU A 1058 11.86 -32.84 5.12
CA GLU A 1058 11.31 -31.52 4.83
C GLU A 1058 9.88 -31.59 4.27
N THR A 1059 9.38 -32.79 3.99
CA THR A 1059 7.97 -32.95 3.64
C THR A 1059 7.10 -32.72 4.87
N LEU A 1060 6.03 -31.93 4.74
CA LEU A 1060 5.17 -31.53 5.87
C LEU A 1060 4.63 -32.71 6.71
N ALA A 1061 4.33 -33.84 6.06
CA ALA A 1061 3.91 -35.06 6.77
C ALA A 1061 5.02 -35.61 7.69
N MET A 1062 6.28 -35.57 7.25
CA MET A 1062 7.42 -36.02 8.04
C MET A 1062 7.78 -35.02 9.14
N GLU A 1063 7.66 -33.71 8.87
CA GLU A 1063 7.84 -32.66 9.88
C GLU A 1063 6.84 -32.81 11.03
N LEU A 1064 5.56 -33.10 10.75
CA LEU A 1064 4.55 -33.33 11.80
C LEU A 1064 4.79 -34.63 12.58
N CYS A 1065 5.15 -35.71 11.89
CA CYS A 1065 5.38 -37.00 12.54
C CYS A 1065 6.64 -36.97 13.41
N PHE A 1066 7.77 -36.54 12.85
CA PHE A 1066 9.09 -36.73 13.45
C PHE A 1066 9.77 -35.43 13.90
N GLY A 1067 9.29 -34.26 13.46
CA GLY A 1067 9.84 -32.95 13.80
C GLY A 1067 10.86 -32.43 12.79
N LYS A 1068 10.86 -31.11 12.55
CA LYS A 1068 11.71 -30.42 11.56
C LYS A 1068 13.21 -30.66 11.70
N LYS A 1069 13.69 -30.81 12.94
CA LYS A 1069 15.11 -30.98 13.29
C LYS A 1069 15.47 -32.44 13.61
N CYS A 1070 14.63 -33.40 13.24
CA CYS A 1070 14.90 -34.83 13.45
C CYS A 1070 16.12 -35.25 12.61
N LYS A 1071 17.16 -35.72 13.30
CA LYS A 1071 18.40 -36.20 12.66
C LYS A 1071 18.24 -37.66 12.24
N ALA A 1072 19.00 -38.08 11.22
CA ALA A 1072 19.04 -39.47 10.80
C ALA A 1072 19.41 -40.41 11.95
N SER A 1073 20.28 -39.97 12.87
CA SER A 1073 20.67 -40.73 14.07
C SER A 1073 19.48 -41.09 14.97
N THR A 1074 18.42 -40.27 15.01
CA THR A 1074 17.21 -40.58 15.79
C THR A 1074 16.54 -41.88 15.34
N PHE A 1075 16.66 -42.23 14.05
CA PHE A 1075 16.18 -43.50 13.52
C PHE A 1075 17.23 -44.60 13.61
N LEU A 1076 18.49 -44.30 13.28
CA LEU A 1076 19.56 -45.30 13.27
C LEU A 1076 19.93 -45.82 14.66
N ASP A 1077 19.80 -44.99 15.70
CA ASP A 1077 20.06 -45.34 17.10
C ASP A 1077 18.87 -46.04 17.76
N PHE A 1078 17.73 -46.19 17.05
CA PHE A 1078 16.59 -46.96 17.54
C PHE A 1078 16.97 -48.45 17.57
N GLU A 1079 17.03 -49.05 18.76
CA GLU A 1079 17.52 -50.43 18.99
C GLU A 1079 16.89 -51.50 18.07
N SER A 1080 15.67 -51.25 17.56
CA SER A 1080 14.95 -52.15 16.66
C SER A 1080 14.82 -51.64 15.23
N PHE A 1081 15.64 -50.69 14.79
CA PHE A 1081 15.57 -50.09 13.46
C PHE A 1081 15.69 -51.15 12.35
N ASN A 1082 16.75 -51.96 12.40
CA ASN A 1082 16.99 -53.00 11.40
C ASN A 1082 15.89 -54.08 11.43
N ASP A 1083 15.42 -54.48 12.60
CA ASP A 1083 14.32 -55.43 12.74
C ASP A 1083 13.04 -54.92 12.07
N VAL A 1084 12.64 -53.68 12.39
CA VAL A 1084 11.40 -53.07 11.86
C VAL A 1084 11.52 -52.79 10.36
N LEU A 1085 12.70 -52.40 9.89
CA LEU A 1085 13.01 -52.19 8.48
C LEU A 1085 12.87 -53.50 7.71
N MET A 1086 13.58 -54.54 8.14
CA MET A 1086 13.59 -55.83 7.46
C MET A 1086 12.23 -56.51 7.50
N THR A 1087 11.41 -56.27 8.54
CA THR A 1087 10.04 -56.78 8.59
C THR A 1087 9.18 -56.38 7.38
N LEU A 1088 9.41 -55.18 6.81
CA LEU A 1088 8.73 -54.70 5.61
C LEU A 1088 9.49 -55.03 4.31
N TYR A 1089 10.82 -54.82 4.29
CA TYR A 1089 11.62 -54.87 3.07
C TYR A 1089 12.22 -56.25 2.75
N GLU A 1090 12.47 -57.13 3.73
CA GLU A 1090 13.11 -58.43 3.51
C GLU A 1090 12.38 -59.30 2.46
N PRO A 1091 11.03 -59.44 2.49
CA PRO A 1091 10.32 -60.22 1.47
C PRO A 1091 10.46 -59.63 0.07
N ILE A 1092 10.58 -58.32 -0.04
CA ILE A 1092 10.73 -57.59 -1.30
C ILE A 1092 12.15 -57.78 -1.83
N LEU A 1093 13.16 -57.58 -0.97
CA LEU A 1093 14.57 -57.70 -1.33
C LEU A 1093 14.93 -59.11 -1.80
N LYS A 1094 14.41 -60.16 -1.14
CA LYS A 1094 14.64 -61.56 -1.56
C LYS A 1094 14.06 -61.89 -2.94
N ASN A 1095 12.98 -61.22 -3.31
CA ASN A 1095 12.20 -61.52 -4.51
C ASN A 1095 12.31 -60.42 -5.57
N THR A 1096 13.29 -59.52 -5.46
CA THR A 1096 13.58 -58.49 -6.47
C THR A 1096 14.97 -58.70 -7.03
N ASN A 1097 15.22 -58.34 -8.29
CA ASN A 1097 16.54 -58.13 -8.87
C ASN A 1097 16.63 -56.68 -9.33
#